data_AF-A0A1C0VRT0-F1
#
_entry.id   AF-A0A1C0VRT0-F1
#
_cell.length_a   1.000
_cell.length_b   1.000
_cell.length_c   1.000
_cell.angle_alpha   90.00
_cell.angle_beta   90.00
_cell.angle_gamma   90.00
#
_symmetry.space_group_name_H-M   'P 1'
#
loop_
_entity.id
_entity.type
_entity.pdbx_description
1 polymer ?
#
loop_
_entity_poly.entity_id
_entity_poly.type
_entity_poly.pdbx_seq_one_letter_code
_entity_poly.pdbx_strand_id
1 'polypeptide(L)'
;MKKTSEKTARFAAIALITLLFALLFPPLGNSFWQFYWTLGKSWRLVIDLAQVTLFASLFTAIIAPLQTLGWWAGWYGEEVEKTDNPQIFNHPKSDRNSITRYVIYLDGINPAGFNYLPDIEQFLDQLAASLPKNVVFIREIIPDSNINHRRTFERPLSFLWRFADFIQASRYQVWAGILTRIIVNIRNLLIVCVSVDRRYGQIYNQGIAQLIYNCLINYGYQPNSGVPITLVGFSGGGQISMGVVPFLKQALSAPIDVISLAGLMGGNTNALKLEHLYHFVGEKDLIERLGAIIFPKRWPILFLSYWNRAKRKGKITIFSLGPVVHSGHGSAFDDGKLLPDGRSYLRQTLDIVTGIIKGISPLVPATTKRKVSNYELYQQGFFNHPSYYPLNQLVDSEIYCEIAPWMGRLILPKLEQRQQVKGVFFEVYHAPKDYEFLVGEVVNLRWSNDPQVQGYVRSVTKDLHFSDEALYSQSQGNIHPERLNHWQQVDPLESLAGSRPNDDQIVMLREPVTVAIANNPDTISRLIIVSEPAQITGRFYGLVKILHPVEDEKDRFLAVHFNRNSRLFDGVEEIICIPQVIANFEGIFSSTNKEIENSPVNGEGWYIYGAKNVAGTFVVQAIAPRSLLRLQPEEVIFGLSEAKKYVKKHCWQDILNQKGKTKSVLLCPEKQDIQEVITKWEEGDRALLLHVYGGIGGKKAESAARSPIFFGHFAYGAAKIVRDRLTQELIFDIEYYQVYTQNTDALIAGTQHWSRYMGDRQFGWLGTRPIADILIKLDALTEDYDVRGLKRSAMDVLIDRLEAMEARYRIGDGTGGTYVGPAHNCSQDSNQAVYTAIKQIEIAVNSYPHLQEWLQENPSQAVRFHQLINLGKSIKNKLLPFGAARADWINSENTLGISPEEDAFTGILIGFKSWRTLFPRLASETIALILIQQGASAWVLRTNQVGGNDSDIEPIAPTPIG
;
A
#
# COMPACT_ATOMS: atom_id res chain seq x y z
N MET A 1 -20.29 18.12 -49.68
CA MET A 1 -20.57 19.54 -50.02
C MET A 1 -21.71 19.75 -51.04
N LYS A 2 -22.13 18.77 -51.86
CA LYS A 2 -23.27 18.96 -52.81
C LYS A 2 -24.66 19.06 -52.17
N LYS A 3 -24.92 18.40 -51.02
CA LYS A 3 -26.24 18.41 -50.34
C LYS A 3 -26.58 19.72 -49.59
N THR A 4 -25.59 20.55 -49.30
CA THR A 4 -25.79 21.82 -48.56
C THR A 4 -26.24 22.96 -49.49
N SER A 5 -25.86 22.92 -50.77
CA SER A 5 -26.19 23.92 -51.79
C SER A 5 -27.66 23.85 -52.25
N GLU A 6 -28.26 22.67 -52.32
CA GLU A 6 -29.70 22.54 -52.67
C GLU A 6 -30.63 23.04 -51.56
N LYS A 7 -30.23 22.88 -50.29
CA LYS A 7 -31.03 23.38 -49.16
C LYS A 7 -31.03 24.90 -49.11
N THR A 8 -29.87 25.55 -49.30
CA THR A 8 -29.77 27.00 -49.31
C THR A 8 -30.52 27.63 -50.49
N ALA A 9 -30.48 27.00 -51.67
CA ALA A 9 -31.25 27.45 -52.84
C ALA A 9 -32.77 27.34 -52.61
N ARG A 10 -33.26 26.28 -51.95
CA ARG A 10 -34.67 26.12 -51.59
C ARG A 10 -35.13 27.17 -50.57
N PHE A 11 -34.32 27.45 -49.54
CA PHE A 11 -34.66 28.48 -48.56
C PHE A 11 -34.65 29.89 -49.16
N ALA A 12 -33.72 30.17 -50.08
CA ALA A 12 -33.70 31.45 -50.82
C ALA A 12 -34.93 31.61 -51.72
N ALA A 13 -35.33 30.54 -52.44
CA ALA A 13 -36.54 30.57 -53.27
C ALA A 13 -37.82 30.76 -52.44
N ILE A 14 -37.94 30.09 -51.29
CA ILE A 14 -39.08 30.26 -50.38
C ILE A 14 -39.10 31.69 -49.81
N ALA A 15 -37.95 32.23 -49.40
CA ALA A 15 -37.87 33.60 -48.91
C ALA A 15 -38.27 34.63 -49.97
N LEU A 16 -37.87 34.41 -51.23
CA LEU A 16 -38.18 35.31 -52.35
C LEU A 16 -39.66 35.24 -52.75
N ILE A 17 -40.27 34.04 -52.72
CA ILE A 17 -41.72 33.85 -52.93
C ILE A 17 -42.51 34.51 -51.79
N THR A 18 -42.07 34.36 -50.55
CA THR A 18 -42.72 34.96 -49.37
C THR A 18 -42.64 36.49 -49.41
N LEU A 19 -41.51 37.04 -49.86
CA LEU A 19 -41.32 38.48 -50.05
C LEU A 19 -42.22 39.02 -51.19
N LEU A 20 -42.33 38.30 -52.30
CA LEU A 20 -43.23 38.64 -53.41
C LEU A 20 -44.71 38.57 -52.97
N PHE A 21 -45.09 37.59 -52.15
CA PHE A 21 -46.44 37.46 -51.61
C PHE A 21 -46.77 38.60 -50.62
N ALA A 22 -45.80 39.02 -49.81
CA ALA A 22 -45.95 40.14 -48.87
C ALA A 22 -46.04 41.51 -49.58
N LEU A 23 -45.39 41.67 -50.74
CA LEU A 23 -45.45 42.88 -51.56
C LEU A 23 -46.73 42.97 -52.41
N LEU A 24 -47.28 41.84 -52.85
CA LEU A 24 -48.47 41.79 -53.72
C LEU A 24 -49.81 41.86 -52.95
N PHE A 25 -49.83 41.64 -51.64
CA PHE A 25 -51.04 41.68 -50.81
C PHE A 25 -50.88 42.59 -49.56
N PRO A 26 -51.09 43.91 -49.71
CA PRO A 26 -50.94 44.90 -48.62
C PRO A 26 -51.74 44.61 -47.33
N PRO A 27 -52.98 44.05 -47.34
CA PRO A 27 -53.70 43.80 -46.09
C PRO A 27 -53.11 42.66 -45.23
N LEU A 28 -52.20 41.84 -45.77
CA LEU A 28 -51.46 40.82 -44.99
C LEU A 28 -50.22 41.38 -44.29
N GLY A 29 -49.68 42.52 -44.75
CA GLY A 29 -48.52 43.18 -44.12
C GLY A 29 -48.80 43.65 -42.70
N ASN A 30 -50.01 44.16 -42.43
CA ASN A 30 -50.43 44.57 -41.08
C ASN A 30 -50.60 43.38 -40.12
N SER A 31 -51.10 42.24 -40.62
CA SER A 31 -51.22 41.01 -39.82
C SER A 31 -49.86 40.38 -39.52
N PHE A 32 -48.90 40.46 -40.46
CA PHE A 32 -47.53 40.01 -40.26
C PHE A 32 -46.77 40.90 -39.27
N TRP A 33 -46.97 42.21 -39.32
CA TRP A 33 -46.39 43.14 -38.34
C TRP A 33 -46.95 42.94 -36.93
N GLN A 34 -48.26 42.71 -36.79
CA GLN A 34 -48.86 42.35 -35.50
C GLN A 34 -48.36 40.99 -35.01
N PHE A 35 -48.23 39.98 -35.88
CA PHE A 35 -47.64 38.70 -35.53
C PHE A 35 -46.19 38.84 -35.06
N TYR A 36 -45.35 39.60 -35.79
CA TYR A 36 -43.95 39.87 -35.43
C TYR A 36 -43.81 40.63 -34.11
N TRP A 37 -44.67 41.61 -33.85
CA TRP A 37 -44.68 42.36 -32.59
C TRP A 37 -45.18 41.52 -31.41
N THR A 38 -46.14 40.64 -31.66
CA THR A 38 -46.66 39.68 -30.67
C THR A 38 -45.63 38.58 -30.38
N LEU A 39 -44.88 38.14 -31.39
CA LEU A 39 -43.74 37.21 -31.26
C LEU A 39 -42.60 37.87 -30.48
N GLY A 40 -42.29 39.13 -30.76
CA GLY A 40 -41.29 39.92 -30.04
C GLY A 40 -41.65 40.18 -28.58
N LYS A 41 -42.92 40.47 -28.28
CA LYS A 41 -43.43 40.56 -26.89
C LYS A 41 -43.43 39.22 -26.18
N SER A 42 -43.79 38.14 -26.87
CA SER A 42 -43.77 36.77 -26.31
C SER A 42 -42.35 36.32 -26.02
N TRP A 43 -41.39 36.65 -26.90
CA TRP A 43 -39.97 36.35 -26.71
C TRP A 43 -39.35 37.17 -25.58
N ARG A 44 -39.71 38.46 -25.47
CA ARG A 44 -39.33 39.29 -24.31
C ARG A 44 -39.89 38.74 -23.02
N LEU A 45 -41.16 38.35 -22.99
CA LEU A 45 -41.78 37.70 -21.83
C LEU A 45 -41.04 36.41 -21.42
N VAL A 46 -40.61 35.59 -22.39
CA VAL A 46 -39.81 34.39 -22.11
C VAL A 46 -38.46 34.74 -21.51
N ILE A 47 -37.77 35.77 -22.03
CA ILE A 47 -36.50 36.25 -21.49
C ILE A 47 -36.68 36.84 -20.10
N ASP A 48 -37.70 37.68 -19.90
CA ASP A 48 -38.00 38.32 -18.62
C ASP A 48 -38.36 37.27 -17.57
N LEU A 49 -39.18 36.26 -17.92
CA LEU A 49 -39.49 35.13 -17.05
C LEU A 49 -38.25 34.27 -16.76
N ALA A 50 -37.36 34.06 -17.74
CA ALA A 50 -36.10 33.35 -17.52
C ALA A 50 -35.16 34.12 -16.60
N GLN A 51 -35.07 35.45 -16.74
CA GLN A 51 -34.29 36.32 -15.87
C GLN A 51 -34.88 36.37 -14.46
N VAL A 52 -36.20 36.53 -14.31
CA VAL A 52 -36.88 36.48 -13.01
C VAL A 52 -36.68 35.12 -12.35
N THR A 53 -36.78 34.02 -13.11
CA THR A 53 -36.52 32.67 -12.59
C THR A 53 -35.05 32.51 -12.16
N LEU A 54 -34.11 33.05 -12.92
CA LEU A 54 -32.68 33.04 -12.57
C LEU A 54 -32.40 33.86 -11.30
N PHE A 55 -32.92 35.08 -11.21
CA PHE A 55 -32.78 35.93 -10.02
C PHE A 55 -33.45 35.32 -8.80
N ALA A 56 -34.67 34.77 -8.94
CA ALA A 56 -35.35 34.06 -7.87
C ALA A 56 -34.58 32.80 -7.42
N SER A 57 -33.98 32.07 -8.37
CA SER A 57 -33.16 30.90 -8.06
C SER A 57 -31.86 31.28 -7.33
N LEU A 58 -31.18 32.34 -7.77
CA LEU A 58 -29.98 32.88 -7.11
C LEU A 58 -30.31 33.41 -5.72
N PHE A 59 -31.40 34.15 -5.57
CA PHE A 59 -31.87 34.66 -4.28
C PHE A 59 -32.23 33.52 -3.32
N THR A 60 -32.93 32.49 -3.82
CA THR A 60 -33.24 31.28 -3.03
C THR A 60 -31.97 30.51 -2.66
N ALA A 61 -30.99 30.41 -3.55
CA ALA A 61 -29.70 29.78 -3.25
C ALA A 61 -28.88 30.54 -2.20
N ILE A 62 -29.00 31.88 -2.16
CA ILE A 62 -28.37 32.74 -1.14
C ILE A 62 -29.09 32.61 0.21
N ILE A 63 -30.41 32.42 0.21
CA ILE A 63 -31.21 32.29 1.44
C ILE A 63 -31.22 30.85 1.98
N ALA A 64 -31.02 29.83 1.15
CA ALA A 64 -31.05 28.43 1.58
C ALA A 64 -30.12 28.12 2.77
N PRO A 65 -28.89 28.65 2.85
CA PRO A 65 -28.02 28.47 4.03
C PRO A 65 -28.51 29.20 5.29
N LEU A 66 -29.30 30.27 5.17
CA LEU A 66 -29.80 31.05 6.33
C LEU A 66 -30.74 30.22 7.20
N GLN A 67 -31.45 29.25 6.63
CA GLN A 67 -32.29 28.31 7.41
C GLN A 67 -31.43 27.39 8.27
N THR A 68 -30.33 26.85 7.70
CA THR A 68 -29.36 26.04 8.44
C THR A 68 -28.63 26.85 9.52
N LEU A 69 -28.28 28.10 9.23
CA LEU A 69 -27.64 29.01 10.19
C LEU A 69 -28.59 29.45 11.31
N GLY A 70 -29.89 29.66 11.02
CA GLY A 70 -30.89 30.01 12.03
C GLY A 70 -31.13 28.90 13.05
N TRP A 71 -31.06 27.63 12.64
CA TRP A 71 -31.08 26.49 13.56
C TRP A 71 -29.83 26.46 14.44
N TRP A 72 -28.64 26.61 13.85
CA TRP A 72 -27.39 26.65 14.62
C TRP A 72 -27.33 27.80 15.63
N ALA A 73 -27.92 28.95 15.28
CA ALA A 73 -28.01 30.12 16.15
C ALA A 73 -29.12 30.01 17.22
N GLY A 74 -29.83 28.87 17.31
CA GLY A 74 -30.86 28.63 18.32
C GLY A 74 -32.16 29.40 18.10
N TRP A 75 -32.39 30.00 16.93
CA TRP A 75 -33.56 30.86 16.64
C TRP A 75 -34.90 30.12 16.68
N TYR A 76 -34.90 28.78 16.78
CA TYR A 76 -36.08 27.93 16.70
C TYR A 76 -36.34 27.07 17.96
N GLY A 77 -35.63 27.31 19.07
CA GLY A 77 -35.81 26.61 20.36
C GLY A 77 -35.11 25.24 20.47
N GLU A 78 -34.83 24.80 21.69
CA GLU A 78 -34.08 23.55 22.01
C GLU A 78 -34.94 22.31 22.26
N GLU A 79 -36.27 22.42 22.36
CA GLU A 79 -37.12 21.29 22.75
C GLU A 79 -37.53 20.42 21.55
N VAL A 80 -36.98 19.20 21.51
CA VAL A 80 -37.49 18.12 20.66
C VAL A 80 -38.78 17.58 21.31
N GLU A 81 -39.94 17.96 20.78
CA GLU A 81 -41.22 17.39 21.22
C GLU A 81 -41.20 15.86 21.08
N LYS A 82 -41.56 15.17 22.16
CA LYS A 82 -41.83 13.73 22.16
C LYS A 82 -43.01 13.48 21.23
N THR A 83 -42.78 12.84 20.09
CA THR A 83 -43.86 12.40 19.21
C THR A 83 -44.73 11.36 19.93
N ASP A 84 -45.94 11.77 20.31
CA ASP A 84 -46.96 10.84 20.79
C ASP A 84 -47.37 9.87 19.65
N ASN A 85 -46.99 8.61 19.84
CA ASN A 85 -47.22 7.41 19.03
C ASN A 85 -46.60 7.37 17.61
N PRO A 86 -45.37 6.82 17.45
CA PRO A 86 -44.93 6.28 16.17
C PRO A 86 -45.77 5.03 15.81
N GLN A 87 -46.22 4.91 14.56
CA GLN A 87 -46.86 3.68 14.11
C GLN A 87 -45.78 2.61 13.96
N ILE A 88 -45.64 1.78 15.01
CA ILE A 88 -44.72 0.65 15.07
C ILE A 88 -45.18 -0.41 14.06
N PHE A 89 -44.59 -0.43 12.87
CA PHE A 89 -44.72 -1.58 11.98
C PHE A 89 -43.61 -2.59 12.29
N ASN A 90 -44.06 -3.75 12.81
CA ASN A 90 -43.26 -4.91 13.21
C ASN A 90 -42.30 -4.72 14.40
N HIS A 91 -42.84 -4.79 15.61
CA HIS A 91 -42.15 -5.45 16.72
C HIS A 91 -43.06 -6.54 17.32
N PRO A 92 -42.79 -7.84 17.07
CA PRO A 92 -42.82 -8.77 18.20
C PRO A 92 -41.73 -8.29 19.17
N LYS A 93 -41.92 -8.45 20.47
CA LYS A 93 -40.84 -8.35 21.47
C LYS A 93 -39.78 -9.41 21.14
N SER A 94 -38.96 -9.18 20.13
CA SER A 94 -37.77 -9.98 19.85
C SER A 94 -36.75 -9.61 20.91
N ASP A 95 -36.13 -10.63 21.47
CA ASP A 95 -35.12 -10.47 22.50
C ASP A 95 -34.00 -9.57 21.94
N ARG A 96 -33.56 -8.56 22.68
CA ARG A 96 -32.64 -7.52 22.17
C ARG A 96 -31.32 -8.09 21.63
N ASN A 97 -30.97 -9.31 22.06
CA ASN A 97 -29.81 -10.08 21.60
C ASN A 97 -30.00 -10.76 20.23
N SER A 98 -31.18 -10.66 19.60
CA SER A 98 -31.48 -11.31 18.32
C SER A 98 -31.41 -10.39 17.10
N ILE A 99 -31.26 -9.08 17.28
CA ILE A 99 -31.23 -8.11 16.18
C ILE A 99 -29.87 -8.17 15.47
N THR A 100 -29.89 -8.36 14.15
CA THR A 100 -28.67 -8.50 13.34
C THR A 100 -28.36 -7.28 12.48
N ARG A 101 -29.31 -6.35 12.29
CA ARG A 101 -29.12 -5.14 11.47
C ARG A 101 -30.21 -4.10 11.70
N TYR A 102 -29.85 -2.83 11.58
CA TYR A 102 -30.78 -1.71 11.48
C TYR A 102 -30.75 -1.12 10.07
N VAL A 103 -31.91 -0.83 9.50
CA VAL A 103 -32.06 -0.26 8.15
C VAL A 103 -32.87 1.02 8.24
N ILE A 104 -32.36 2.10 7.67
CA ILE A 104 -33.01 3.42 7.69
C ILE A 104 -33.20 3.89 6.25
N TYR A 105 -34.40 4.37 5.91
CA TYR A 105 -34.65 4.99 4.61
C TYR A 105 -34.59 6.53 4.70
N LEU A 106 -33.93 7.16 3.72
CA LEU A 106 -33.79 8.61 3.58
C LEU A 106 -34.21 9.05 2.17
N ASP A 107 -35.24 9.89 2.09
CA ASP A 107 -35.73 10.43 0.82
C ASP A 107 -35.06 11.76 0.47
N GLY A 108 -34.79 11.97 -0.82
CA GLY A 108 -34.24 13.20 -1.38
C GLY A 108 -35.26 14.12 -2.06
N ILE A 109 -36.53 13.69 -2.19
CA ILE A 109 -37.60 14.48 -2.81
C ILE A 109 -38.73 14.63 -1.80
N ASN A 110 -38.98 15.84 -1.30
CA ASN A 110 -40.18 16.09 -0.50
C ASN A 110 -41.06 17.18 -1.14
N PRO A 111 -42.29 16.84 -1.60
CA PRO A 111 -43.36 17.82 -1.74
C PRO A 111 -43.64 18.44 -0.36
N ALA A 112 -44.22 19.63 -0.28
CA ALA A 112 -44.49 20.32 0.99
C ALA A 112 -45.47 19.60 1.95
N GLY A 113 -45.88 18.37 1.63
CA GLY A 113 -46.73 17.50 2.46
C GLY A 113 -45.93 16.34 3.06
N PHE A 114 -46.24 15.98 4.29
CA PHE A 114 -45.57 14.97 5.11
C PHE A 114 -45.72 13.50 4.61
N ASN A 115 -46.00 13.28 3.32
CA ASN A 115 -46.28 11.96 2.74
C ASN A 115 -45.30 11.66 1.60
N TYR A 116 -44.79 10.42 1.54
CA TYR A 116 -43.98 9.96 0.41
C TYR A 116 -44.82 9.86 -0.87
N LEU A 117 -44.15 9.83 -2.03
CA LEU A 117 -44.82 9.56 -3.30
C LEU A 117 -45.41 8.14 -3.30
N PRO A 118 -46.55 7.89 -3.96
CA PRO A 118 -47.21 6.57 -3.97
C PRO A 118 -46.29 5.40 -4.37
N ASP A 119 -45.43 5.60 -5.36
CA ASP A 119 -44.50 4.57 -5.83
C ASP A 119 -43.42 4.25 -4.77
N ILE A 120 -43.00 5.27 -3.99
CA ILE A 120 -42.03 5.11 -2.89
C ILE A 120 -42.71 4.42 -1.70
N GLU A 121 -43.94 4.81 -1.35
CA GLU A 121 -44.76 4.13 -0.34
C GLU A 121 -44.86 2.62 -0.64
N GLN A 122 -45.20 2.27 -1.88
CA GLN A 122 -45.32 0.88 -2.33
C GLN A 122 -43.99 0.13 -2.19
N PHE A 123 -42.86 0.76 -2.52
CA PHE A 123 -41.53 0.18 -2.33
C PHE A 123 -41.22 -0.07 -0.84
N LEU A 124 -41.48 0.91 0.03
CA LEU A 124 -41.18 0.81 1.47
C LEU A 124 -42.04 -0.27 2.14
N ASP A 125 -43.32 -0.38 1.78
CA ASP A 125 -44.22 -1.41 2.31
C ASP A 125 -43.76 -2.81 1.90
N GLN A 126 -43.39 -2.99 0.62
CA GLN A 126 -42.89 -4.28 0.12
C GLN A 126 -41.51 -4.63 0.69
N LEU A 127 -40.64 -3.64 0.91
CA LEU A 127 -39.35 -3.83 1.56
C LEU A 127 -39.55 -4.25 3.02
N ALA A 128 -40.40 -3.56 3.78
CA ALA A 128 -40.71 -3.92 5.16
C ALA A 128 -41.26 -5.35 5.27
N ALA A 129 -42.09 -5.78 4.31
CA ALA A 129 -42.62 -7.13 4.24
C ALA A 129 -41.59 -8.20 3.85
N SER A 130 -40.53 -7.84 3.11
CA SER A 130 -39.50 -8.78 2.63
C SER A 130 -38.35 -9.00 3.60
N LEU A 131 -38.20 -8.12 4.60
CA LEU A 131 -37.11 -8.15 5.57
C LEU A 131 -37.29 -9.21 6.66
N PRO A 132 -36.21 -9.88 7.10
CA PRO A 132 -36.26 -10.84 8.21
C PRO A 132 -36.70 -10.20 9.54
N LYS A 133 -37.30 -10.99 10.45
CA LYS A 133 -37.78 -10.53 11.76
C LYS A 133 -36.67 -9.99 12.69
N ASN A 134 -35.41 -10.32 12.42
CA ASN A 134 -34.23 -9.84 13.14
C ASN A 134 -33.58 -8.59 12.53
N VAL A 135 -34.22 -7.97 11.52
CA VAL A 135 -33.80 -6.68 10.96
C VAL A 135 -34.81 -5.61 11.34
N VAL A 136 -34.33 -4.54 11.97
CA VAL A 136 -35.17 -3.38 12.34
C VAL A 136 -35.18 -2.40 11.18
N PHE A 137 -36.37 -2.09 10.64
CA PHE A 137 -36.53 -1.10 9.57
C PHE A 137 -37.17 0.18 10.10
N ILE A 138 -36.50 1.31 9.90
CA ILE A 138 -36.90 2.64 10.39
C ILE A 138 -37.27 3.51 9.18
N ARG A 139 -38.56 3.87 9.11
CA ARG A 139 -39.15 4.61 7.99
C ARG A 139 -39.25 6.12 8.23
N GLU A 140 -39.27 6.58 9.49
CA GLU A 140 -39.80 7.91 9.87
C GLU A 140 -38.80 9.10 9.78
N ILE A 141 -37.70 8.98 9.01
CA ILE A 141 -36.69 10.04 8.94
C ILE A 141 -36.83 10.81 7.64
N ILE A 142 -37.53 11.95 7.69
CA ILE A 142 -37.69 12.88 6.57
C ILE A 142 -36.67 14.02 6.71
N PRO A 143 -35.59 14.08 5.91
CA PRO A 143 -34.46 14.99 6.13
C PRO A 143 -34.78 16.49 5.99
N ASP A 144 -35.95 16.82 5.42
CA ASP A 144 -36.39 18.18 5.10
C ASP A 144 -37.74 18.52 5.76
N SER A 145 -38.21 17.69 6.71
CA SER A 145 -39.22 18.14 7.67
C SER A 145 -38.52 19.11 8.61
N ASN A 146 -38.49 20.39 8.23
CA ASN A 146 -37.94 21.49 9.01
C ASN A 146 -38.51 21.50 10.43
N ILE A 147 -37.83 20.78 11.33
CA ILE A 147 -38.07 20.70 12.78
C ILE A 147 -39.41 20.00 13.06
N ASN A 148 -39.39 18.96 13.90
CA ASN A 148 -40.59 18.26 14.39
C ASN A 148 -41.50 19.21 15.18
N HIS A 149 -42.21 20.09 14.49
CA HIS A 149 -43.30 20.88 15.01
C HIS A 149 -44.55 20.43 14.26
N ARG A 150 -45.41 19.68 14.95
CA ARG A 150 -46.82 19.59 14.54
C ARG A 150 -47.38 21.00 14.61
N ARG A 151 -47.58 21.63 13.45
CA ARG A 151 -48.41 22.83 13.20
C ARG A 151 -48.67 23.72 14.43
N THR A 152 -47.92 24.80 14.56
CA THR A 152 -48.47 26.05 15.11
C THR A 152 -47.93 27.23 14.34
N PHE A 153 -48.81 28.20 14.19
CA PHE A 153 -48.73 29.37 13.33
C PHE A 153 -47.51 30.24 13.67
N GLU A 154 -47.12 31.09 12.71
CA GLU A 154 -46.09 32.15 12.80
C GLU A 154 -44.72 31.83 12.19
N ARG A 155 -44.67 31.81 10.85
CA ARG A 155 -43.40 32.08 10.12
C ARG A 155 -43.62 33.16 9.07
N PRO A 156 -42.71 34.15 8.94
CA PRO A 156 -42.72 35.09 7.83
C PRO A 156 -42.47 34.30 6.54
N LEU A 157 -43.32 34.45 5.53
CA LEU A 157 -43.29 33.76 4.21
C LEU A 157 -44.02 32.40 4.09
N SER A 158 -44.69 31.90 5.13
CA SER A 158 -45.53 30.68 5.02
C SER A 158 -46.67 30.78 3.99
N PHE A 159 -47.06 32.01 3.61
CA PHE A 159 -48.07 32.28 2.59
C PHE A 159 -47.63 31.84 1.17
N LEU A 160 -46.32 31.89 0.86
CA LEU A 160 -45.80 31.51 -0.46
C LEU A 160 -45.96 30.02 -0.73
N TRP A 161 -45.76 29.20 0.30
CA TRP A 161 -45.93 27.74 0.21
C TRP A 161 -47.41 27.35 0.12
N ARG A 162 -48.28 28.01 0.89
CA ARG A 162 -49.74 27.84 0.74
C ARG A 162 -50.24 28.25 -0.65
N PHE A 163 -49.65 29.29 -1.23
CA PHE A 163 -49.95 29.71 -2.60
C PHE A 163 -49.48 28.69 -3.63
N ALA A 164 -48.28 28.11 -3.45
CA ALA A 164 -47.79 27.03 -4.31
C ALA A 164 -48.65 25.75 -4.21
N ASP A 165 -49.05 25.35 -3.00
CA ASP A 165 -49.93 24.20 -2.77
C ASP A 165 -51.34 24.43 -3.33
N PHE A 166 -51.87 25.66 -3.20
CA PHE A 166 -53.14 26.07 -3.78
C PHE A 166 -53.11 26.02 -5.33
N ILE A 167 -52.03 26.49 -5.95
CA ILE A 167 -51.82 26.41 -7.41
C ILE A 167 -51.75 24.94 -7.85
N GLN A 168 -51.07 24.07 -7.09
CA GLN A 168 -50.92 22.64 -7.38
C GLN A 168 -52.25 21.86 -7.25
N ALA A 169 -53.13 22.29 -6.35
CA ALA A 169 -54.47 21.71 -6.16
C ALA A 169 -55.53 22.25 -7.13
N SER A 170 -55.28 23.40 -7.77
CA SER A 170 -56.24 24.03 -8.69
C SER A 170 -56.14 23.45 -10.11
N ARG A 171 -57.30 23.22 -10.76
CA ARG A 171 -57.42 22.72 -12.15
C ARG A 171 -56.97 23.73 -13.23
N TYR A 172 -56.32 24.83 -12.85
CA TYR A 172 -55.93 25.92 -13.75
C TYR A 172 -54.44 25.86 -14.12
N GLN A 173 -54.22 25.71 -15.44
CA GLN A 173 -52.99 25.88 -16.22
C GLN A 173 -51.83 24.89 -15.96
N VAL A 174 -51.70 23.95 -16.90
CA VAL A 174 -50.55 23.05 -17.14
C VAL A 174 -49.19 23.74 -16.93
N TRP A 175 -49.05 25.02 -17.29
CA TRP A 175 -47.83 25.80 -17.15
C TRP A 175 -47.44 26.14 -15.70
N ALA A 176 -48.41 26.41 -14.82
CA ALA A 176 -48.16 26.69 -13.40
C ALA A 176 -47.73 25.42 -12.65
N GLY A 177 -48.29 24.26 -13.02
CA GLY A 177 -47.84 22.94 -12.55
C GLY A 177 -46.42 22.58 -13.00
N ILE A 178 -46.02 22.97 -14.22
CA ILE A 178 -44.64 22.76 -14.71
C ILE A 178 -43.65 23.65 -13.94
N LEU A 179 -43.97 24.93 -13.74
CA LEU A 179 -43.10 25.87 -13.01
C LEU A 179 -42.92 25.46 -11.55
N THR A 180 -43.98 25.07 -10.85
CA THR A 180 -43.89 24.58 -9.46
C THR A 180 -43.04 23.31 -9.36
N ARG A 181 -43.15 22.37 -10.31
CA ARG A 181 -42.31 21.17 -10.36
C ARG A 181 -40.83 21.49 -10.59
N ILE A 182 -40.53 22.48 -11.44
CA ILE A 182 -39.16 22.98 -11.64
C ILE A 182 -38.60 23.59 -10.35
N ILE A 183 -39.39 24.43 -9.66
CA ILE A 183 -38.98 25.08 -8.40
C ILE A 183 -38.69 24.04 -7.31
N VAL A 184 -39.53 23.01 -7.17
CA VAL A 184 -39.31 21.91 -6.22
C VAL A 184 -38.02 21.14 -6.53
N ASN A 185 -37.78 20.82 -7.81
CA ASN A 185 -36.54 20.14 -8.21
C ASN A 185 -35.28 21.00 -7.98
N ILE A 186 -35.36 22.31 -8.20
CA ILE A 186 -34.28 23.26 -7.90
C ILE A 186 -34.01 23.31 -6.39
N ARG A 187 -35.06 23.39 -5.56
CA ARG A 187 -34.93 23.34 -4.10
C ARG A 187 -34.23 22.05 -3.64
N ASN A 188 -34.67 20.89 -4.14
CA ASN A 188 -34.08 19.59 -3.77
C ASN A 188 -32.60 19.52 -4.18
N LEU A 189 -32.25 20.03 -5.37
CA LEU A 189 -30.86 20.14 -5.82
C LEU A 189 -30.03 21.06 -4.90
N LEU A 190 -30.59 22.19 -4.46
CA LEU A 190 -29.89 23.12 -3.56
C LEU A 190 -29.60 22.50 -2.20
N ILE A 191 -30.52 21.70 -1.64
CA ILE A 191 -30.31 20.98 -0.37
C ILE A 191 -29.18 19.97 -0.50
N VAL A 192 -29.14 19.21 -1.61
CA VAL A 192 -28.02 18.31 -1.91
C VAL A 192 -26.71 19.09 -1.98
N CYS A 193 -26.70 20.23 -2.68
CA CYS A 193 -25.51 21.09 -2.75
C CYS A 193 -25.07 21.61 -1.37
N VAL A 194 -26.00 21.97 -0.48
CA VAL A 194 -25.69 22.36 0.91
C VAL A 194 -25.06 21.20 1.66
N SER A 195 -25.61 19.98 1.56
CA SER A 195 -25.04 18.78 2.20
C SER A 195 -23.63 18.44 1.68
N VAL A 196 -23.33 18.73 0.40
CA VAL A 196 -22.00 18.51 -0.21
C VAL A 196 -20.98 19.61 0.17
N ASP A 197 -21.44 20.82 0.47
CA ASP A 197 -20.57 21.98 0.76
C ASP A 197 -19.80 21.76 2.08
N ARG A 198 -18.52 22.11 2.09
CA ARG A 198 -17.67 21.88 3.28
C ARG A 198 -18.00 22.80 4.45
N ARG A 199 -18.57 23.98 4.18
CA ARG A 199 -18.85 25.02 5.20
C ARG A 199 -20.21 24.79 5.83
N TYR A 200 -21.24 24.57 5.01
CA TYR A 200 -22.62 24.42 5.49
C TYR A 200 -23.02 22.97 5.70
N GLY A 201 -22.48 22.04 4.91
CA GLY A 201 -22.84 20.63 4.95
C GLY A 201 -22.46 19.94 6.26
N GLN A 202 -21.40 20.38 6.95
CA GLN A 202 -21.06 19.81 8.26
C GLN A 202 -22.18 20.01 9.28
N ILE A 203 -22.71 21.25 9.36
CA ILE A 203 -23.78 21.60 10.29
C ILE A 203 -25.07 20.87 9.90
N TYR A 204 -25.45 20.92 8.62
CA TYR A 204 -26.65 20.26 8.12
C TYR A 204 -26.61 18.75 8.35
N ASN A 205 -25.52 18.08 7.95
CA ASN A 205 -25.38 16.63 8.08
C ASN A 205 -25.27 16.20 9.55
N GLN A 206 -24.66 17.00 10.42
CA GLN A 206 -24.65 16.71 11.86
C GLN A 206 -26.06 16.77 12.46
N GLY A 207 -26.88 17.76 12.07
CA GLY A 207 -28.28 17.84 12.50
C GLY A 207 -29.09 16.61 12.10
N ILE A 208 -28.95 16.16 10.85
CA ILE A 208 -29.61 14.92 10.39
C ILE A 208 -29.04 13.68 11.10
N ALA A 209 -27.72 13.63 11.34
CA ALA A 209 -27.10 12.53 12.08
C ALA A 209 -27.64 12.45 13.52
N GLN A 210 -27.87 13.58 14.19
CA GLN A 210 -28.46 13.60 15.53
C GLN A 210 -29.89 13.04 15.53
N LEU A 211 -30.69 13.37 14.51
CA LEU A 211 -32.03 12.81 14.35
C LEU A 211 -31.96 11.29 14.18
N ILE A 212 -31.09 10.80 13.29
CA ILE A 212 -30.86 9.37 13.07
C ILE A 212 -30.38 8.68 14.35
N TYR A 213 -29.44 9.29 15.07
CA TYR A 213 -28.96 8.78 16.35
C TYR A 213 -30.11 8.61 17.35
N ASN A 214 -30.91 9.65 17.56
CA ASN A 214 -32.04 9.61 18.48
C ASN A 214 -33.06 8.53 18.08
N CYS A 215 -33.37 8.41 16.79
CA CYS A 215 -34.21 7.33 16.28
C CYS A 215 -33.60 5.96 16.58
N LEU A 216 -32.32 5.73 16.26
CA LEU A 216 -31.67 4.45 16.52
C LEU A 216 -31.72 4.06 18.01
N ILE A 217 -31.41 4.99 18.91
CA ILE A 217 -31.49 4.76 20.36
C ILE A 217 -32.92 4.42 20.79
N ASN A 218 -33.92 5.16 20.29
CA ASN A 218 -35.34 4.91 20.60
C ASN A 218 -35.81 3.53 20.11
N TYR A 219 -35.30 3.07 18.97
CA TYR A 219 -35.56 1.74 18.41
C TYR A 219 -34.65 0.65 19.01
N GLY A 220 -33.90 0.96 20.07
CA GLY A 220 -33.16 -0.01 20.88
C GLY A 220 -31.71 -0.25 20.47
N TYR A 221 -31.16 0.52 19.53
CA TYR A 221 -29.75 0.45 19.16
C TYR A 221 -28.87 0.79 20.37
N GLN A 222 -27.89 -0.06 20.67
CA GLN A 222 -26.91 0.20 21.72
C GLN A 222 -25.60 0.71 21.09
N PRO A 223 -25.12 1.92 21.44
CA PRO A 223 -23.80 2.39 21.02
C PRO A 223 -22.71 1.36 21.34
N ASN A 224 -21.75 1.19 20.45
CA ASN A 224 -20.67 0.18 20.54
C ASN A 224 -21.12 -1.29 20.49
N SER A 225 -22.39 -1.58 20.16
CA SER A 225 -22.85 -2.98 20.01
C SER A 225 -22.26 -3.71 18.79
N GLY A 226 -21.69 -2.98 17.84
CA GLY A 226 -21.18 -3.55 16.58
C GLY A 226 -22.26 -4.03 15.61
N VAL A 227 -23.55 -3.86 15.92
CA VAL A 227 -24.64 -4.23 15.02
C VAL A 227 -24.62 -3.32 13.78
N PRO A 228 -24.57 -3.87 12.55
CA PRO A 228 -24.51 -3.05 11.34
C PRO A 228 -25.74 -2.16 11.13
N ILE A 229 -25.50 -0.97 10.57
CA ILE A 229 -26.53 -0.02 10.14
C ILE A 229 -26.46 0.13 8.61
N THR A 230 -27.60 0.04 7.92
CA THR A 230 -27.71 0.29 6.48
C THR A 230 -28.57 1.50 6.22
N LEU A 231 -28.00 2.53 5.60
CA LEU A 231 -28.72 3.71 5.15
C LEU A 231 -29.15 3.52 3.68
N VAL A 232 -30.44 3.53 3.40
CA VAL A 232 -31.00 3.44 2.05
C VAL A 232 -31.44 4.84 1.62
N GLY A 233 -30.74 5.43 0.66
CA GLY A 233 -30.97 6.80 0.20
C GLY A 233 -31.46 6.87 -1.24
N PHE A 234 -32.61 7.51 -1.48
CA PHE A 234 -33.10 7.78 -2.83
C PHE A 234 -32.80 9.23 -3.26
N SER A 235 -32.36 9.43 -4.51
CA SER A 235 -32.06 10.77 -5.06
C SER A 235 -31.11 11.56 -4.14
N GLY A 236 -31.49 12.77 -3.70
CA GLY A 236 -30.71 13.55 -2.73
C GLY A 236 -30.46 12.84 -1.38
N GLY A 237 -31.31 11.89 -0.98
CA GLY A 237 -31.14 11.07 0.22
C GLY A 237 -29.86 10.22 0.19
N GLY A 238 -29.35 9.89 -1.00
CA GLY A 238 -28.04 9.24 -1.16
C GLY A 238 -26.89 10.13 -0.66
N GLN A 239 -26.91 11.42 -0.98
CA GLN A 239 -25.92 12.39 -0.48
C GLN A 239 -26.03 12.59 1.03
N ILE A 240 -27.25 12.69 1.56
CA ILE A 240 -27.49 12.86 2.99
C ILE A 240 -26.98 11.63 3.75
N SER A 241 -27.29 10.43 3.25
CA SER A 241 -26.77 9.16 3.79
C SER A 241 -25.24 9.17 3.88
N MET A 242 -24.56 9.63 2.83
CA MET A 242 -23.09 9.77 2.84
C MET A 242 -22.59 10.85 3.80
N GLY A 243 -23.35 11.93 3.96
CA GLY A 243 -23.01 13.09 4.79
C GLY A 243 -23.06 12.81 6.29
N VAL A 244 -24.00 11.98 6.74
CA VAL A 244 -24.20 11.68 8.18
C VAL A 244 -23.21 10.67 8.74
N VAL A 245 -22.61 9.83 7.88
CA VAL A 245 -21.76 8.69 8.28
C VAL A 245 -20.62 9.04 9.23
N PRO A 246 -19.82 10.12 9.01
CA PRO A 246 -18.73 10.44 9.92
C PRO A 246 -19.21 10.70 11.35
N PHE A 247 -20.35 11.38 11.50
CA PHE A 247 -20.94 11.70 12.80
C PHE A 247 -21.54 10.47 13.47
N LEU A 248 -22.27 9.64 12.71
CA LEU A 248 -22.84 8.40 13.24
C LEU A 248 -21.75 7.40 13.64
N LYS A 249 -20.69 7.23 12.85
CA LYS A 249 -19.56 6.37 13.23
C LYS A 249 -18.87 6.88 14.49
N GLN A 250 -18.68 8.19 14.62
CA GLN A 250 -18.10 8.77 15.83
C GLN A 250 -18.98 8.56 17.07
N ALA A 251 -20.31 8.64 16.93
CA ALA A 251 -21.23 8.52 18.05
C ALA A 251 -21.57 7.08 18.43
N LEU A 252 -21.60 6.15 17.46
CA LEU A 252 -22.13 4.79 17.64
C LEU A 252 -21.07 3.68 17.53
N SER A 253 -19.90 3.96 16.96
CA SER A 253 -18.86 2.96 16.62
C SER A 253 -19.43 1.76 15.83
N ALA A 254 -20.39 2.03 14.94
CA ALA A 254 -21.13 1.01 14.19
C ALA A 254 -20.49 0.73 12.81
N PRO A 255 -20.55 -0.51 12.29
CA PRO A 255 -20.40 -0.77 10.86
C PRO A 255 -21.56 -0.11 10.09
N ILE A 256 -21.26 0.71 9.07
CA ILE A 256 -22.29 1.43 8.29
C ILE A 256 -22.12 1.15 6.80
N ASP A 257 -23.19 0.64 6.19
CA ASP A 257 -23.37 0.49 4.73
C ASP A 257 -24.31 1.57 4.19
N VAL A 258 -24.11 1.99 2.94
CA VAL A 258 -25.04 2.86 2.22
C VAL A 258 -25.52 2.18 0.94
N ILE A 259 -26.85 2.12 0.75
CA ILE A 259 -27.49 1.74 -0.50
C ILE A 259 -28.10 3.00 -1.11
N SER A 260 -27.48 3.52 -2.17
CA SER A 260 -27.95 4.68 -2.90
C SER A 260 -28.73 4.27 -4.14
N LEU A 261 -30.00 4.63 -4.21
CA LEU A 261 -30.89 4.43 -5.36
C LEU A 261 -31.02 5.75 -6.13
N ALA A 262 -30.57 5.78 -7.40
CA ALA A 262 -30.61 6.97 -8.25
C ALA A 262 -30.00 8.23 -7.59
N GLY A 263 -28.99 8.04 -6.72
CA GLY A 263 -28.56 9.09 -5.80
C GLY A 263 -27.71 10.18 -6.45
N LEU A 264 -28.07 11.45 -6.21
CA LEU A 264 -27.24 12.59 -6.58
C LEU A 264 -26.31 12.92 -5.42
N MET A 265 -25.03 12.55 -5.52
CA MET A 265 -24.04 12.74 -4.45
C MET A 265 -22.71 13.29 -4.95
N GLY A 266 -22.03 14.04 -4.09
CA GLY A 266 -20.74 14.67 -4.35
C GLY A 266 -19.56 13.88 -3.79
N GLY A 267 -18.37 14.11 -4.34
CA GLY A 267 -17.15 13.40 -3.91
C GLY A 267 -16.47 13.97 -2.65
N ASN A 268 -17.13 14.90 -1.93
CA ASN A 268 -16.62 15.54 -0.71
C ASN A 268 -16.89 14.73 0.55
N THR A 269 -17.90 13.87 0.54
CA THR A 269 -18.24 13.00 1.68
C THR A 269 -17.16 11.95 1.84
N ASN A 270 -16.81 11.64 3.11
CA ASN A 270 -15.72 10.73 3.40
C ASN A 270 -16.15 9.27 3.22
N ALA A 271 -16.32 8.85 1.96
CA ALA A 271 -16.73 7.51 1.56
C ALA A 271 -15.82 6.40 2.12
N LEU A 272 -14.57 6.72 2.51
CA LEU A 272 -13.64 5.77 3.12
C LEU A 272 -14.09 5.28 4.49
N LYS A 273 -14.92 6.05 5.20
CA LYS A 273 -15.47 5.69 6.51
C LYS A 273 -16.56 4.63 6.42
N LEU A 274 -17.11 4.35 5.25
CA LEU A 274 -18.10 3.29 5.08
C LEU A 274 -17.45 1.90 5.08
N GLU A 275 -18.27 0.91 5.43
CA GLU A 275 -17.96 -0.47 5.06
C GLU A 275 -18.11 -0.62 3.54
N HIS A 276 -19.28 -0.23 3.01
CA HIS A 276 -19.53 -0.21 1.58
C HIS A 276 -20.57 0.81 1.12
N LEU A 277 -20.41 1.32 -0.10
CA LEU A 277 -21.41 2.10 -0.84
C LEU A 277 -21.89 1.31 -2.06
N TYR A 278 -23.15 0.88 -2.04
CA TYR A 278 -23.85 0.31 -3.19
C TYR A 278 -24.63 1.39 -3.91
N HIS A 279 -24.23 1.76 -5.11
CA HIS A 279 -24.83 2.85 -5.88
C HIS A 279 -25.52 2.33 -7.15
N PHE A 280 -26.84 2.41 -7.17
CA PHE A 280 -27.69 1.96 -8.26
C PHE A 280 -28.09 3.12 -9.16
N VAL A 281 -27.81 2.99 -10.46
CA VAL A 281 -27.96 4.08 -11.44
C VAL A 281 -28.84 3.64 -12.62
N GLY A 282 -29.72 4.51 -13.11
CA GLY A 282 -30.50 4.27 -14.31
C GLY A 282 -29.79 4.76 -15.58
N GLU A 283 -29.85 4.01 -16.68
CA GLU A 283 -29.23 4.40 -17.95
C GLU A 283 -29.91 5.60 -18.62
N LYS A 284 -31.15 5.91 -18.23
CA LYS A 284 -31.90 7.07 -18.68
C LYS A 284 -32.08 8.12 -17.57
N ASP A 285 -31.42 7.94 -16.43
CA ASP A 285 -31.42 8.91 -15.35
C ASP A 285 -30.43 10.04 -15.66
N LEU A 286 -30.97 11.21 -16.00
CA LEU A 286 -30.17 12.40 -16.26
C LEU A 286 -29.72 13.10 -14.96
N ILE A 287 -30.45 12.94 -13.85
CA ILE A 287 -30.17 13.63 -12.60
C ILE A 287 -28.99 12.98 -11.88
N GLU A 288 -28.94 11.65 -11.76
CA GLU A 288 -27.75 10.98 -11.20
C GLU A 288 -26.48 11.34 -11.97
N ARG A 289 -26.56 11.30 -13.30
CA ARG A 289 -25.44 11.62 -14.21
C ARG A 289 -24.92 13.03 -14.02
N LEU A 290 -25.78 13.99 -13.70
CA LEU A 290 -25.35 15.36 -13.39
C LEU A 290 -24.40 15.38 -12.20
N GLY A 291 -24.54 14.49 -11.20
CA GLY A 291 -23.66 14.41 -10.04
C GLY A 291 -22.19 14.16 -10.39
N ALA A 292 -21.93 13.28 -11.35
CA ALA A 292 -20.57 13.03 -11.83
C ALA A 292 -19.97 14.24 -12.56
N ILE A 293 -20.80 15.14 -13.08
CA ILE A 293 -20.39 16.35 -13.83
C ILE A 293 -20.21 17.54 -12.89
N ILE A 294 -21.23 17.87 -12.09
CA ILE A 294 -21.26 19.10 -11.28
C ILE A 294 -20.39 19.04 -10.03
N PHE A 295 -19.97 17.85 -9.59
CA PHE A 295 -19.10 17.69 -8.42
C PHE A 295 -17.68 17.31 -8.84
N PRO A 296 -16.73 18.26 -8.90
CA PRO A 296 -15.38 18.02 -9.40
C PRO A 296 -14.65 16.88 -8.68
N LYS A 297 -14.93 16.66 -7.39
CA LYS A 297 -14.32 15.56 -6.61
C LYS A 297 -14.75 14.15 -7.06
N ARG A 298 -15.76 14.01 -7.91
CA ARG A 298 -16.08 12.74 -8.59
C ARG A 298 -15.28 12.55 -9.88
N TRP A 299 -14.60 13.58 -10.38
CA TRP A 299 -13.86 13.50 -11.63
C TRP A 299 -12.60 12.65 -11.46
N PRO A 300 -12.25 11.79 -12.43
CA PRO A 300 -11.08 10.91 -12.34
C PRO A 300 -9.75 11.64 -12.10
N ILE A 301 -9.63 12.89 -12.58
CA ILE A 301 -8.41 13.70 -12.42
C ILE A 301 -8.11 14.07 -10.96
N LEU A 302 -9.13 14.17 -10.11
CA LEU A 302 -8.96 14.40 -8.68
C LEU A 302 -8.83 13.05 -7.96
N PHE A 303 -7.81 12.28 -8.33
CA PHE A 303 -7.60 10.91 -7.86
C PHE A 303 -7.46 10.77 -6.33
N LEU A 304 -7.05 11.84 -5.62
CA LEU A 304 -6.96 11.91 -4.16
C LEU A 304 -8.29 12.20 -3.44
N SER A 305 -9.39 12.42 -4.17
CA SER A 305 -10.70 12.62 -3.54
C SER A 305 -11.16 11.37 -2.79
N TYR A 306 -11.92 11.54 -1.70
CA TYR A 306 -12.48 10.41 -0.94
C TYR A 306 -13.26 9.44 -1.82
N TRP A 307 -14.01 9.97 -2.81
CA TRP A 307 -14.73 9.18 -3.79
C TRP A 307 -13.81 8.29 -4.63
N ASN A 308 -12.79 8.86 -5.28
CA ASN A 308 -11.92 8.11 -6.17
C ASN A 308 -11.04 7.11 -5.40
N ARG A 309 -10.62 7.47 -4.18
CA ARG A 309 -9.91 6.56 -3.26
C ARG A 309 -10.78 5.37 -2.85
N ALA A 310 -12.02 5.62 -2.38
CA ALA A 310 -12.95 4.56 -1.98
C ALA A 310 -13.31 3.65 -3.17
N LYS A 311 -13.48 4.21 -4.38
CA LYS A 311 -13.71 3.43 -5.60
C LYS A 311 -12.52 2.50 -5.94
N ARG A 312 -11.28 2.98 -5.85
CA ARG A 312 -10.09 2.14 -6.05
C ARG A 312 -9.97 1.05 -4.98
N LYS A 313 -10.31 1.38 -3.73
CA LYS A 313 -10.34 0.43 -2.61
C LYS A 313 -11.46 -0.62 -2.69
N GLY A 314 -12.32 -0.56 -3.71
CA GLY A 314 -13.45 -1.47 -3.84
C GLY A 314 -14.60 -1.20 -2.87
N LYS A 315 -14.56 -0.13 -2.07
CA LYS A 315 -15.64 0.27 -1.13
C LYS A 315 -16.85 0.90 -1.83
N ILE A 316 -16.81 1.08 -3.15
CA ILE A 316 -17.92 1.62 -3.96
C ILE A 316 -18.23 0.65 -5.10
N THR A 317 -19.46 0.13 -5.13
CA THR A 317 -20.00 -0.63 -6.27
C THR A 317 -21.04 0.23 -6.98
N ILE A 318 -20.88 0.43 -8.28
CA ILE A 318 -21.86 1.13 -9.12
C ILE A 318 -22.53 0.09 -10.04
N PHE A 319 -23.85 -0.01 -9.99
CA PHE A 319 -24.62 -1.00 -10.75
C PHE A 319 -25.74 -0.35 -11.56
N SER A 320 -25.93 -0.79 -12.80
CA SER A 320 -27.01 -0.31 -13.68
C SER A 320 -28.34 -1.00 -13.38
N LEU A 321 -29.40 -0.23 -13.18
CA LEU A 321 -30.79 -0.72 -13.14
C LEU A 321 -31.40 -0.88 -14.55
N GLY A 322 -30.61 -0.69 -15.61
CA GLY A 322 -31.09 -0.73 -16.99
C GLY A 322 -31.79 0.58 -17.41
N PRO A 323 -32.81 0.54 -18.30
CA PRO A 323 -33.40 1.73 -18.91
C PRO A 323 -34.40 2.48 -18.00
N VAL A 324 -34.01 2.68 -16.74
CA VAL A 324 -34.73 3.39 -15.68
C VAL A 324 -34.48 4.91 -15.78
N VAL A 325 -35.52 5.71 -15.52
CA VAL A 325 -35.47 7.18 -15.38
C VAL A 325 -35.48 7.60 -13.90
N HIS A 326 -35.20 8.87 -13.59
CA HIS A 326 -35.03 9.33 -12.21
C HIS A 326 -36.31 9.22 -11.35
N SER A 327 -37.47 9.64 -11.87
CA SER A 327 -38.73 9.66 -11.13
C SER A 327 -39.95 9.56 -12.05
N GLY A 328 -41.09 9.09 -11.52
CA GLY A 328 -42.34 8.88 -12.25
C GLY A 328 -42.35 7.60 -13.09
N HIS A 329 -43.13 7.60 -14.18
CA HIS A 329 -43.29 6.42 -15.03
C HIS A 329 -41.96 6.01 -15.69
N GLY A 330 -41.51 4.79 -15.42
CA GLY A 330 -40.22 4.21 -15.77
C GLY A 330 -39.12 4.38 -14.73
N SER A 331 -39.45 4.81 -13.50
CA SER A 331 -38.49 4.94 -12.40
C SER A 331 -38.14 3.60 -11.73
N ALA A 332 -37.16 3.63 -10.81
CA ALA A 332 -36.73 2.44 -10.06
C ALA A 332 -37.84 1.81 -9.21
N PHE A 333 -38.94 2.54 -8.97
CA PHE A 333 -40.08 2.10 -8.18
C PHE A 333 -41.32 1.83 -9.03
N ASP A 334 -41.21 1.85 -10.37
CA ASP A 334 -42.34 1.60 -11.27
C ASP A 334 -42.69 0.10 -11.34
N ASP A 335 -43.93 -0.24 -10.97
CA ASP A 335 -44.43 -1.62 -11.00
C ASP A 335 -45.05 -2.03 -12.35
N GLY A 336 -45.37 -1.06 -13.21
CA GLY A 336 -46.00 -1.28 -14.52
C GLY A 336 -45.01 -1.46 -15.68
N LYS A 337 -43.74 -1.06 -15.52
CA LYS A 337 -42.68 -1.30 -16.52
C LYS A 337 -41.90 -2.58 -16.23
N LEU A 338 -41.82 -3.43 -17.26
CA LEU A 338 -41.13 -4.72 -17.19
C LEU A 338 -39.75 -4.67 -17.87
N LEU A 339 -38.80 -5.38 -17.28
CA LEU A 339 -37.51 -5.71 -17.87
C LEU A 339 -37.65 -6.82 -18.92
N PRO A 340 -36.61 -7.05 -19.76
CA PRO A 340 -36.59 -8.16 -20.71
C PRO A 340 -36.77 -9.55 -20.07
N ASP A 341 -36.47 -9.68 -18.77
CA ASP A 341 -36.62 -10.93 -18.00
C ASP A 341 -38.01 -11.09 -17.36
N GLY A 342 -38.94 -10.17 -17.62
CA GLY A 342 -40.32 -10.20 -17.14
C GLY A 342 -40.55 -9.63 -15.74
N ARG A 343 -39.51 -9.22 -15.00
CA ARG A 343 -39.67 -8.56 -13.69
C ARG A 343 -40.04 -7.09 -13.86
N SER A 344 -40.85 -6.53 -12.95
CA SER A 344 -41.06 -5.09 -12.88
C SER A 344 -39.81 -4.36 -12.36
N TYR A 345 -39.67 -3.07 -12.68
CA TYR A 345 -38.55 -2.27 -12.17
C TYR A 345 -38.56 -2.20 -10.65
N LEU A 346 -39.75 -2.05 -10.05
CA LEU A 346 -39.95 -2.16 -8.60
C LEU A 346 -39.45 -3.50 -8.06
N ARG A 347 -39.83 -4.62 -8.70
CA ARG A 347 -39.42 -5.96 -8.26
C ARG A 347 -37.92 -6.16 -8.34
N GLN A 348 -37.27 -5.68 -9.40
CA GLN A 348 -35.81 -5.69 -9.51
C GLN A 348 -35.14 -4.93 -8.36
N THR A 349 -35.59 -3.70 -8.09
CA THR A 349 -35.04 -2.87 -7.02
C THR A 349 -35.21 -3.54 -5.66
N LEU A 350 -36.38 -4.12 -5.37
CA LEU A 350 -36.65 -4.85 -4.13
C LEU A 350 -35.76 -6.08 -3.97
N ASP A 351 -35.62 -6.91 -5.00
CA ASP A 351 -34.79 -8.13 -4.95
C ASP A 351 -33.32 -7.76 -4.66
N ILE A 352 -32.82 -6.68 -5.26
CA ILE A 352 -31.46 -6.18 -5.08
C ILE A 352 -31.24 -5.66 -3.65
N VAL A 353 -32.08 -4.74 -3.18
CA VAL A 353 -31.95 -4.12 -1.84
C VAL A 353 -32.08 -5.18 -0.76
N THR A 354 -33.08 -6.05 -0.88
CA THR A 354 -33.30 -7.17 0.05
C THR A 354 -32.13 -8.15 0.03
N GLY A 355 -31.59 -8.47 -1.14
CA GLY A 355 -30.43 -9.34 -1.29
C GLY A 355 -29.18 -8.79 -0.60
N ILE A 356 -28.93 -7.48 -0.69
CA ILE A 356 -27.81 -6.82 0.00
C ILE A 356 -28.01 -6.88 1.51
N ILE A 357 -29.20 -6.50 2.00
CA ILE A 357 -29.49 -6.49 3.44
C ILE A 357 -29.39 -7.89 4.06
N LYS A 358 -29.77 -8.93 3.29
CA LYS A 358 -29.66 -10.35 3.69
C LYS A 358 -28.27 -10.96 3.46
N GLY A 359 -27.33 -10.26 2.82
CA GLY A 359 -26.00 -10.76 2.51
C GLY A 359 -25.95 -11.88 1.46
N ILE A 360 -26.99 -12.02 0.63
CA ILE A 360 -27.14 -13.10 -0.37
C ILE A 360 -27.14 -12.58 -1.82
N SER A 361 -26.94 -11.28 -2.02
CA SER A 361 -26.99 -10.69 -3.37
C SER A 361 -25.79 -11.14 -4.21
N PRO A 362 -26.01 -11.72 -5.41
CA PRO A 362 -24.92 -12.07 -6.34
C PRO A 362 -24.21 -10.83 -6.90
N LEU A 363 -24.79 -9.64 -6.71
CA LEU A 363 -24.20 -8.33 -7.04
C LEU A 363 -23.19 -7.85 -5.98
N VAL A 364 -23.16 -8.53 -4.83
CA VAL A 364 -22.11 -8.42 -3.82
C VAL A 364 -21.11 -9.53 -4.15
N PRO A 365 -20.11 -9.31 -5.04
CA PRO A 365 -18.98 -10.21 -5.04
C PRO A 365 -18.45 -10.19 -3.59
N ALA A 366 -18.32 -11.37 -2.98
CA ALA A 366 -17.70 -11.53 -1.68
C ALA A 366 -16.50 -10.59 -1.62
N THR A 367 -16.52 -9.68 -0.63
CA THR A 367 -15.45 -8.76 -0.22
C THR A 367 -14.16 -9.03 -0.99
N THR A 368 -13.94 -8.24 -2.05
CA THR A 368 -12.72 -8.17 -2.87
C THR A 368 -12.03 -9.53 -3.08
N LYS A 369 -12.29 -10.21 -4.21
CA LYS A 369 -11.53 -11.44 -4.59
C LYS A 369 -10.04 -11.22 -4.35
N ARG A 370 -9.50 -11.91 -3.34
CA ARG A 370 -8.07 -11.87 -2.98
C ARG A 370 -7.28 -12.21 -4.23
N LYS A 371 -6.39 -11.31 -4.63
CA LYS A 371 -5.39 -11.63 -5.67
C LYS A 371 -4.39 -12.62 -5.09
N VAL A 372 -4.07 -13.66 -5.85
CA VAL A 372 -3.06 -14.64 -5.48
C VAL A 372 -1.70 -13.94 -5.43
N SER A 373 -0.96 -14.13 -4.34
CA SER A 373 0.40 -13.60 -4.20
C SER A 373 1.42 -14.42 -5.00
N ASN A 374 2.57 -13.83 -5.32
CA ASN A 374 3.68 -14.61 -5.90
C ASN A 374 4.18 -15.66 -4.92
N TYR A 375 4.23 -15.34 -3.62
CA TYR A 375 4.56 -16.30 -2.57
C TYR A 375 3.66 -17.54 -2.62
N GLU A 376 2.33 -17.38 -2.73
CA GLU A 376 1.40 -18.51 -2.89
C GLU A 376 1.70 -19.35 -4.14
N LEU A 377 2.10 -18.72 -5.25
CA LEU A 377 2.54 -19.44 -6.44
C LEU A 377 3.85 -20.20 -6.19
N TYR A 378 4.84 -19.55 -5.59
CA TYR A 378 6.15 -20.14 -5.30
C TYR A 378 6.05 -21.34 -4.36
N GLN A 379 5.10 -21.33 -3.43
CA GLN A 379 4.80 -22.47 -2.55
C GLN A 379 4.30 -23.71 -3.30
N GLN A 380 4.00 -23.65 -4.61
CA GLN A 380 3.71 -24.84 -5.41
C GLN A 380 4.97 -25.68 -5.69
N GLY A 381 6.16 -25.07 -5.64
CA GLY A 381 7.42 -25.77 -5.80
C GLY A 381 7.83 -26.48 -4.50
N PHE A 382 7.84 -27.81 -4.48
CA PHE A 382 8.23 -28.60 -3.30
C PHE A 382 9.60 -28.22 -2.74
N PHE A 383 10.55 -27.82 -3.59
CA PHE A 383 11.90 -27.38 -3.20
C PHE A 383 11.93 -26.07 -2.40
N ASN A 384 10.82 -25.34 -2.30
CA ASN A 384 10.68 -24.15 -1.45
C ASN A 384 10.19 -24.50 -0.03
N HIS A 385 9.79 -25.76 0.22
CA HIS A 385 9.30 -26.20 1.53
C HIS A 385 10.44 -26.71 2.40
N PRO A 386 10.58 -26.25 3.67
CA PRO A 386 11.61 -26.75 4.55
C PRO A 386 11.55 -28.28 4.78
N SER A 387 10.35 -28.86 4.75
CA SER A 387 10.11 -30.30 4.92
C SER A 387 10.62 -31.16 3.78
N TYR A 388 10.96 -30.58 2.62
CA TYR A 388 11.57 -31.30 1.51
C TYR A 388 13.02 -31.74 1.79
N TYR A 389 13.64 -31.14 2.82
CA TYR A 389 15.04 -31.35 3.18
C TYR A 389 15.15 -32.06 4.54
N PRO A 390 15.51 -33.36 4.60
CA PRO A 390 15.66 -34.08 5.86
C PRO A 390 16.66 -33.39 6.80
N LEU A 391 16.36 -33.33 8.10
CA LEU A 391 17.22 -32.67 9.09
C LEU A 391 18.52 -33.45 9.31
N ASN A 392 18.41 -34.76 9.49
CA ASN A 392 19.56 -35.65 9.62
C ASN A 392 20.12 -35.98 8.23
N GLN A 393 21.14 -35.23 7.82
CA GLN A 393 21.83 -35.46 6.55
C GLN A 393 23.34 -35.42 6.73
N LEU A 394 24.03 -36.33 6.04
CA LEU A 394 25.49 -36.36 5.95
C LEU A 394 25.91 -35.80 4.58
N VAL A 395 26.69 -34.73 4.61
CA VAL A 395 27.37 -34.16 3.45
C VAL A 395 28.86 -34.39 3.60
N ASP A 396 29.56 -34.59 2.48
CA ASP A 396 31.01 -34.75 2.48
C ASP A 396 31.66 -33.39 2.78
N SER A 397 32.32 -33.30 3.93
CA SER A 397 32.96 -32.09 4.43
C SER A 397 34.18 -31.64 3.60
N GLU A 398 34.65 -32.44 2.64
CA GLU A 398 35.67 -32.04 1.67
C GLU A 398 35.12 -31.17 0.54
N ILE A 399 33.84 -31.31 0.20
CA ILE A 399 33.21 -30.60 -0.93
C ILE A 399 32.10 -29.65 -0.51
N TYR A 400 31.51 -29.85 0.67
CA TYR A 400 30.48 -28.99 1.26
C TYR A 400 30.90 -28.44 2.62
N CYS A 401 30.47 -27.21 2.90
CA CYS A 401 30.62 -26.52 4.18
C CYS A 401 29.25 -26.03 4.66
N GLU A 402 29.01 -26.00 5.96
CA GLU A 402 27.86 -25.32 6.55
C GLU A 402 27.91 -23.80 6.27
N ILE A 403 26.77 -23.10 6.26
CA ILE A 403 26.76 -21.65 6.03
C ILE A 403 27.18 -20.90 7.31
N ALA A 404 26.66 -21.32 8.47
CA ALA A 404 26.95 -20.70 9.76
C ALA A 404 26.93 -21.73 10.92
N PRO A 405 27.55 -21.43 12.08
CA PRO A 405 27.57 -22.34 13.22
C PRO A 405 26.18 -22.70 13.74
N TRP A 406 25.27 -21.74 13.82
CA TRP A 406 23.88 -21.93 14.22
C TRP A 406 22.94 -21.56 13.08
N MET A 407 22.16 -22.54 12.63
CA MET A 407 21.15 -22.35 11.59
C MET A 407 19.88 -23.10 11.95
N GLY A 408 18.73 -22.56 11.55
CA GLY A 408 17.46 -23.20 11.86
C GLY A 408 16.26 -22.43 11.34
N ARG A 409 15.09 -23.04 11.56
CA ARG A 409 13.81 -22.49 11.16
C ARG A 409 13.15 -21.78 12.32
N LEU A 410 12.71 -20.55 12.10
CA LEU A 410 11.87 -19.83 13.05
C LEU A 410 10.44 -20.34 12.97
N ILE A 411 9.87 -20.65 14.14
CA ILE A 411 8.49 -21.10 14.29
C ILE A 411 7.78 -20.16 15.26
N LEU A 412 6.72 -19.52 14.79
CA LEU A 412 5.91 -18.64 15.62
C LEU A 412 5.11 -19.49 16.63
N PRO A 413 5.24 -19.27 17.95
CA PRO A 413 4.46 -20.01 18.94
C PRO A 413 2.97 -19.71 18.80
N LYS A 414 2.10 -20.65 19.19
CA LYS A 414 0.67 -20.35 19.31
C LYS A 414 0.44 -19.33 20.43
N LEU A 415 -0.67 -18.60 20.35
CA LEU A 415 -0.98 -17.54 21.31
C LEU A 415 -0.98 -18.05 22.77
N GLU A 416 -1.43 -19.28 23.00
CA GLU A 416 -1.46 -19.90 24.35
C GLU A 416 -0.05 -20.24 24.86
N GLN A 417 0.90 -20.54 23.96
CA GLN A 417 2.27 -20.93 24.29
C GLN A 417 3.18 -19.70 24.50
N ARG A 418 2.81 -18.56 23.91
CA ARG A 418 3.59 -17.33 23.86
C ARG A 418 4.14 -16.87 25.22
N GLN A 419 3.31 -16.89 26.27
CA GLN A 419 3.72 -16.46 27.61
C GLN A 419 4.83 -17.33 28.23
N GLN A 420 4.86 -18.62 27.90
CA GLN A 420 5.88 -19.56 28.36
C GLN A 420 7.15 -19.45 27.52
N VAL A 421 7.00 -19.30 26.20
CA VAL A 421 8.11 -19.25 25.25
C VAL A 421 8.91 -17.96 25.37
N LYS A 422 8.27 -16.80 25.61
CA LYS A 422 8.92 -15.47 25.77
C LYS A 422 9.97 -15.20 24.67
N GLY A 423 9.56 -15.40 23.42
CA GLY A 423 10.41 -15.42 22.23
C GLY A 423 9.74 -16.29 21.18
N VAL A 424 10.53 -16.96 20.34
CA VAL A 424 10.01 -17.87 19.30
C VAL A 424 10.61 -19.26 19.45
N PHE A 425 10.02 -20.25 18.78
CA PHE A 425 10.64 -21.56 18.65
C PHE A 425 11.66 -21.54 17.50
N PHE A 426 12.71 -22.34 17.65
CA PHE A 426 13.79 -22.50 16.68
C PHE A 426 14.07 -23.99 16.47
N GLU A 427 13.76 -24.50 15.28
CA GLU A 427 14.09 -25.87 14.88
C GLU A 427 15.53 -25.87 14.37
N VAL A 428 16.42 -26.53 15.12
CA VAL A 428 17.86 -26.47 14.88
C VAL A 428 18.21 -27.34 13.68
N TYR A 429 18.76 -26.72 12.63
CA TYR A 429 19.24 -27.41 11.43
C TYR A 429 20.72 -27.70 11.47
N HIS A 430 21.47 -26.86 12.19
CA HIS A 430 22.90 -27.03 12.42
C HIS A 430 23.28 -26.33 13.73
N ALA A 431 24.22 -26.94 14.45
CA ALA A 431 24.78 -26.43 15.68
C ALA A 431 26.30 -26.74 15.72
N PRO A 432 27.09 -26.01 16.52
CA PRO A 432 28.48 -26.38 16.80
C PRO A 432 28.59 -27.80 17.36
N LYS A 433 29.76 -28.44 17.18
CA LYS A 433 30.01 -29.84 17.59
C LYS A 433 29.58 -30.17 19.03
N ASP A 434 29.82 -29.24 19.96
CA ASP A 434 29.47 -29.43 21.38
C ASP A 434 27.95 -29.50 21.63
N TYR A 435 27.14 -29.08 20.66
CA TYR A 435 25.68 -29.03 20.73
C TYR A 435 25.00 -29.80 19.59
N GLU A 436 25.71 -30.71 18.92
CA GLU A 436 25.19 -31.49 17.78
C GLU A 436 23.92 -32.28 18.14
N PHE A 437 23.78 -32.70 19.41
CA PHE A 437 22.58 -33.38 19.92
C PHE A 437 21.30 -32.53 19.88
N LEU A 438 21.40 -31.20 19.67
CA LEU A 438 20.25 -30.33 19.47
C LEU A 438 19.77 -30.30 18.01
N VAL A 439 20.54 -30.81 17.05
CA VAL A 439 20.12 -30.83 15.64
C VAL A 439 18.88 -31.70 15.49
N GLY A 440 17.83 -31.14 14.88
CA GLY A 440 16.52 -31.78 14.78
C GLY A 440 15.55 -31.41 15.92
N GLU A 441 16.05 -30.84 17.02
CA GLU A 441 15.22 -30.43 18.15
C GLU A 441 14.63 -29.03 17.96
N VAL A 442 13.47 -28.82 18.58
CA VAL A 442 12.84 -27.50 18.67
C VAL A 442 13.17 -26.88 20.02
N VAL A 443 13.94 -25.80 20.00
CA VAL A 443 14.38 -25.07 21.20
C VAL A 443 13.74 -23.69 21.26
N ASN A 444 13.78 -23.06 22.43
CA ASN A 444 13.32 -21.68 22.61
C ASN A 444 14.44 -20.70 22.20
N LEU A 445 14.16 -19.77 21.30
CA LEU A 445 15.07 -18.68 20.95
C LEU A 445 14.60 -17.37 21.61
N ARG A 446 15.51 -16.70 22.32
CA ARG A 446 15.19 -15.49 23.11
C ARG A 446 16.26 -14.41 22.99
N TRP A 447 15.83 -13.18 23.20
CA TRP A 447 16.75 -12.06 23.43
C TRP A 447 17.47 -12.18 24.78
N SER A 448 18.72 -11.73 24.81
CA SER A 448 19.50 -11.55 26.04
C SER A 448 18.84 -10.53 26.97
N ASN A 449 19.02 -10.72 28.29
CA ASN A 449 18.57 -9.77 29.31
C ASN A 449 19.51 -8.54 29.45
N ASP A 450 20.53 -8.43 28.60
CA ASP A 450 21.42 -7.27 28.58
C ASP A 450 20.61 -5.95 28.42
N PRO A 451 20.89 -4.91 29.23
CA PRO A 451 20.13 -3.66 29.18
C PRO A 451 20.11 -2.96 27.82
N GLN A 452 21.17 -3.05 27.03
CA GLN A 452 21.23 -2.46 25.68
C GLN A 452 20.33 -3.23 24.71
N VAL A 453 20.43 -4.56 24.71
CA VAL A 453 19.56 -5.44 23.89
C VAL A 453 18.09 -5.23 24.25
N GLN A 454 17.77 -5.19 25.55
CA GLN A 454 16.41 -4.95 26.02
C GLN A 454 15.93 -3.52 25.71
N GLY A 455 16.84 -2.54 25.66
CA GLY A 455 16.54 -1.18 25.20
C GLY A 455 16.11 -1.15 23.74
N TYR A 456 16.84 -1.85 22.87
CA TYR A 456 16.47 -2.06 21.47
C TYR A 456 15.10 -2.75 21.36
N VAL A 457 14.93 -3.93 21.96
CA VAL A 457 13.68 -4.72 21.86
C VAL A 457 12.47 -3.90 22.28
N ARG A 458 12.53 -3.20 23.43
CA ARG A 458 11.43 -2.35 23.89
C ARG A 458 11.11 -1.19 22.95
N SER A 459 12.10 -0.62 22.26
CA SER A 459 11.90 0.53 21.39
C SER A 459 11.09 0.23 20.12
N VAL A 460 11.09 -1.04 19.70
CA VAL A 460 10.42 -1.50 18.47
C VAL A 460 9.32 -2.53 18.73
N THR A 461 9.10 -2.92 19.98
CA THR A 461 7.95 -3.74 20.39
C THR A 461 6.67 -2.90 20.32
N LYS A 462 5.66 -3.41 19.61
CA LYS A 462 4.38 -2.70 19.38
C LYS A 462 3.19 -3.65 19.42
N ASP A 463 2.03 -3.12 19.77
CA ASP A 463 0.77 -3.83 19.54
C ASP A 463 0.47 -3.81 18.03
N LEU A 464 -0.05 -4.91 17.50
CA LEU A 464 -0.32 -5.07 16.08
C LEU A 464 -1.81 -5.20 15.81
N HIS A 465 -2.36 -4.21 15.09
CA HIS A 465 -3.73 -4.17 14.64
C HIS A 465 -3.77 -3.69 13.19
N PHE A 466 -4.28 -4.54 12.30
CA PHE A 466 -4.33 -4.20 10.89
C PHE A 466 -5.24 -2.99 10.63
N SER A 467 -4.71 -2.01 9.92
CA SER A 467 -5.49 -0.90 9.39
C SER A 467 -6.33 -1.33 8.17
N ASP A 468 -7.31 -0.51 7.80
CA ASP A 468 -8.07 -0.67 6.55
C ASP A 468 -7.12 -0.72 5.33
N GLU A 469 -6.02 0.03 5.38
CA GLU A 469 -4.96 0.05 4.37
C GLU A 469 -4.26 -1.31 4.29
N ALA A 470 -3.95 -1.94 5.43
CA ALA A 470 -3.25 -3.23 5.47
C ALA A 470 -4.15 -4.34 4.94
N LEU A 471 -5.42 -4.36 5.35
CA LEU A 471 -6.41 -5.30 4.84
C LEU A 471 -6.63 -5.13 3.32
N TYR A 472 -6.68 -3.89 2.84
CA TYR A 472 -6.78 -3.63 1.42
C TYR A 472 -5.53 -4.09 0.66
N SER A 473 -4.33 -3.76 1.15
CA SER A 473 -3.06 -4.19 0.55
C SER A 473 -2.96 -5.73 0.49
N GLN A 474 -3.35 -6.41 1.58
CA GLN A 474 -3.43 -7.86 1.62
C GLN A 474 -4.39 -8.42 0.56
N SER A 475 -5.56 -7.79 0.36
CA SER A 475 -6.50 -8.19 -0.70
C SER A 475 -5.90 -8.06 -2.12
N GLN A 476 -4.89 -7.20 -2.28
CA GLN A 476 -4.15 -7.05 -3.55
C GLN A 476 -3.03 -8.07 -3.74
N GLY A 477 -2.88 -9.04 -2.83
CA GLY A 477 -1.90 -10.12 -2.94
C GLY A 477 -0.55 -9.81 -2.29
N ASN A 478 -0.41 -8.69 -1.57
CA ASN A 478 0.78 -8.44 -0.75
C ASN A 478 0.73 -9.29 0.51
N ILE A 479 1.88 -9.80 0.93
CA ILE A 479 2.01 -10.61 2.14
C ILE A 479 2.21 -9.70 3.36
N HIS A 480 1.34 -9.87 4.35
CA HIS A 480 1.33 -9.15 5.62
C HIS A 480 1.48 -10.15 6.79
N PRO A 481 1.93 -9.71 7.98
CA PRO A 481 2.08 -10.56 9.17
C PRO A 481 0.73 -10.95 9.81
N GLU A 482 -0.14 -11.61 9.04
CA GLU A 482 -1.54 -11.88 9.42
C GLU A 482 -1.67 -12.74 10.67
N ARG A 483 -0.71 -13.64 10.91
CA ARG A 483 -0.65 -14.50 12.09
C ARG A 483 -0.45 -13.74 13.39
N LEU A 484 0.05 -12.50 13.30
CA LEU A 484 0.29 -11.60 14.41
C LEU A 484 -0.80 -10.53 14.57
N ASN A 485 -1.79 -10.48 13.66
CA ASN A 485 -2.86 -9.48 13.75
C ASN A 485 -3.63 -9.65 15.07
N HIS A 486 -3.89 -8.54 15.75
CA HIS A 486 -4.45 -8.43 17.09
C HIS A 486 -3.57 -8.89 18.26
N TRP A 487 -2.30 -9.23 18.02
CA TRP A 487 -1.37 -9.51 19.10
C TRP A 487 -0.86 -8.20 19.74
N GLN A 488 -0.76 -8.18 21.06
CA GLN A 488 -0.17 -7.08 21.81
C GLN A 488 1.32 -7.32 22.05
N GLN A 489 2.12 -6.25 22.14
CA GLN A 489 3.54 -6.30 22.48
C GLN A 489 4.32 -7.27 21.59
N VAL A 490 4.09 -7.26 20.28
CA VAL A 490 4.83 -8.06 19.30
C VAL A 490 6.27 -7.56 19.28
N ASP A 491 7.21 -8.43 19.66
CA ASP A 491 8.63 -8.12 19.66
C ASP A 491 9.29 -8.33 18.27
N PRO A 492 10.52 -7.86 18.03
CA PRO A 492 11.19 -7.99 16.73
C PRO A 492 11.38 -9.43 16.25
N LEU A 493 11.60 -10.38 17.16
CA LEU A 493 11.83 -11.78 16.83
C LEU A 493 10.51 -12.48 16.47
N GLU A 494 9.44 -12.17 17.21
CA GLU A 494 8.07 -12.57 16.87
C GLU A 494 7.65 -11.99 15.52
N SER A 495 7.94 -10.71 15.27
CA SER A 495 7.64 -10.04 14.00
C SER A 495 8.37 -10.68 12.82
N LEU A 496 9.62 -11.10 13.01
CA LEU A 496 10.38 -11.83 12.00
C LEU A 496 9.70 -13.17 11.73
N ALA A 497 9.57 -14.05 12.74
CA ALA A 497 8.96 -15.37 12.60
C ALA A 497 7.55 -15.34 12.00
N GLY A 498 6.71 -14.37 12.40
CA GLY A 498 5.32 -14.21 11.98
C GLY A 498 5.09 -13.44 10.68
N SER A 499 6.15 -12.98 9.99
CA SER A 499 6.03 -12.14 8.78
C SER A 499 5.36 -12.81 7.58
N ARG A 500 5.38 -14.15 7.52
CA ARG A 500 4.78 -14.95 6.44
C ARG A 500 3.57 -15.74 6.90
N PRO A 501 2.73 -16.25 5.99
CA PRO A 501 1.64 -17.17 6.34
C PRO A 501 2.11 -18.50 6.92
N ASN A 502 3.30 -19.00 6.51
CA ASN A 502 3.86 -20.27 6.97
C ASN A 502 5.17 -20.07 7.75
N ASP A 503 5.50 -21.01 8.64
CA ASP A 503 6.80 -21.12 9.30
C ASP A 503 7.83 -21.73 8.33
N ASP A 504 8.32 -20.90 7.40
CA ASP A 504 9.30 -21.29 6.37
C ASP A 504 10.55 -20.41 6.34
N GLN A 505 10.76 -19.62 7.40
CA GLN A 505 11.90 -18.72 7.51
C GLN A 505 13.11 -19.45 8.10
N ILE A 506 14.16 -19.57 7.28
CA ILE A 506 15.43 -20.13 7.69
C ILE A 506 16.39 -18.98 7.97
N VAL A 507 17.03 -19.03 9.14
CA VAL A 507 17.95 -18.00 9.60
C VAL A 507 19.24 -18.61 10.11
N MET A 508 20.32 -17.82 10.04
CA MET A 508 21.51 -18.04 10.86
C MET A 508 21.49 -17.12 12.07
N LEU A 509 21.99 -17.61 13.20
CA LEU A 509 22.18 -16.81 14.40
C LEU A 509 23.59 -16.23 14.39
N ARG A 510 23.71 -14.93 14.66
CA ARG A 510 25.01 -14.27 14.79
C ARG A 510 25.58 -14.51 16.17
N GLU A 511 26.89 -14.73 16.22
CA GLU A 511 27.62 -14.92 17.47
C GLU A 511 27.73 -13.58 18.24
N PRO A 512 27.71 -13.60 19.57
CA PRO A 512 27.66 -14.79 20.45
C PRO A 512 26.24 -15.37 20.64
N VAL A 513 26.14 -16.71 20.61
CA VAL A 513 24.94 -17.46 21.02
C VAL A 513 25.19 -18.18 22.35
N THR A 514 24.38 -17.87 23.37
CA THR A 514 24.46 -18.57 24.67
C THR A 514 23.43 -19.70 24.74
N VAL A 515 23.88 -20.90 25.08
CA VAL A 515 23.03 -22.10 25.21
C VAL A 515 22.71 -22.35 26.69
N ALA A 516 21.42 -22.51 27.00
CA ALA A 516 20.94 -22.94 28.30
C ALA A 516 20.15 -24.24 28.15
N ILE A 517 20.83 -25.36 28.42
CA ILE A 517 20.29 -26.71 28.30
C ILE A 517 19.22 -26.97 29.37
N ALA A 518 18.14 -27.63 28.97
CA ALA A 518 17.13 -28.11 29.88
C ALA A 518 17.64 -29.30 30.71
N ASN A 519 17.55 -29.21 32.04
CA ASN A 519 17.98 -30.28 32.95
C ASN A 519 16.90 -31.34 33.23
N ASN A 520 15.66 -31.12 32.77
CA ASN A 520 14.51 -32.00 32.97
C ASN A 520 13.77 -32.18 31.62
N PRO A 521 13.34 -33.40 31.23
CA PRO A 521 12.54 -33.64 30.01
C PRO A 521 11.31 -32.75 29.83
N ASP A 522 10.71 -32.21 30.90
CA ASP A 522 9.57 -31.30 30.81
C ASP A 522 9.94 -29.84 30.46
N THR A 523 11.24 -29.54 30.36
CA THR A 523 11.75 -28.19 30.04
C THR A 523 12.42 -28.17 28.67
N ILE A 524 12.18 -27.10 27.90
CA ILE A 524 12.76 -26.95 26.56
C ILE A 524 14.07 -26.15 26.68
N SER A 525 15.14 -26.63 26.02
CA SER A 525 16.43 -25.93 25.92
C SER A 525 16.27 -24.54 25.31
N ARG A 526 17.18 -23.62 25.63
CA ARG A 526 17.10 -22.21 25.23
C ARG A 526 18.38 -21.75 24.54
N LEU A 527 18.22 -21.03 23.43
CA LEU A 527 19.27 -20.23 22.78
C LEU A 527 19.00 -18.75 23.07
N ILE A 528 20.05 -18.02 23.44
CA ILE A 528 19.99 -16.61 23.78
C ILE A 528 20.88 -15.82 22.83
N ILE A 529 20.29 -14.83 22.17
CA ILE A 529 20.93 -13.98 21.15
C ILE A 529 20.98 -12.51 21.58
N VAL A 530 21.94 -11.77 21.02
CA VAL A 530 22.14 -10.34 21.28
C VAL A 530 21.85 -9.45 20.07
N SER A 531 21.72 -10.04 18.89
CA SER A 531 21.47 -9.35 17.61
C SER A 531 20.40 -10.09 16.81
N GLU A 532 19.78 -9.42 15.84
CA GLU A 532 18.76 -10.04 15.01
C GLU A 532 19.33 -11.22 14.18
N PRO A 533 18.58 -12.33 13.99
CA PRO A 533 18.98 -13.38 13.06
C PRO A 533 18.99 -12.92 11.60
N ALA A 534 19.96 -13.38 10.82
CA ALA A 534 20.03 -13.09 9.39
C ALA A 534 19.32 -14.19 8.58
N GLN A 535 18.45 -13.81 7.65
CA GLN A 535 17.75 -14.75 6.77
C GLN A 535 18.73 -15.36 5.76
N ILE A 536 18.68 -16.69 5.59
CA ILE A 536 19.56 -17.45 4.69
C ILE A 536 18.75 -18.38 3.78
N THR A 537 19.42 -18.94 2.76
CA THR A 537 18.88 -19.99 1.89
C THR A 537 19.90 -21.10 1.79
N GLY A 538 19.45 -22.35 1.96
CA GLY A 538 20.31 -23.52 2.07
C GLY A 538 20.80 -23.77 3.50
N ARG A 539 21.46 -24.91 3.69
CA ARG A 539 22.15 -25.29 4.94
C ARG A 539 23.65 -25.44 4.72
N PHE A 540 24.01 -25.90 3.53
CA PHE A 540 25.38 -26.10 3.11
C PHE A 540 25.66 -25.31 1.84
N TYR A 541 26.92 -25.01 1.62
CA TYR A 541 27.43 -24.48 0.37
C TYR A 541 28.59 -25.31 -0.15
N GLY A 542 28.68 -25.42 -1.48
CA GLY A 542 29.78 -26.05 -2.20
C GLY A 542 30.29 -25.11 -3.30
N LEU A 543 31.45 -25.41 -3.89
CA LEU A 543 31.99 -24.66 -5.02
C LEU A 543 32.14 -25.60 -6.21
N VAL A 544 31.40 -25.34 -7.28
CA VAL A 544 31.31 -26.24 -8.44
C VAL A 544 31.48 -25.52 -9.77
N LYS A 545 31.87 -26.27 -10.79
CA LYS A 545 31.66 -25.93 -12.20
C LYS A 545 30.60 -26.86 -12.76
N ILE A 546 29.56 -26.28 -13.37
CA ILE A 546 28.45 -27.04 -13.96
C ILE A 546 28.92 -27.50 -15.35
N LEU A 547 28.84 -28.80 -15.65
CA LEU A 547 29.37 -29.37 -16.89
C LEU A 547 28.31 -29.45 -17.97
N HIS A 548 27.25 -30.22 -17.75
CA HIS A 548 26.14 -30.38 -18.68
C HIS A 548 24.89 -30.91 -17.96
N PRO A 549 23.69 -30.68 -18.50
CA PRO A 549 22.48 -31.35 -18.00
C PRO A 549 22.60 -32.88 -18.14
N VAL A 550 21.90 -33.60 -17.27
CA VAL A 550 21.70 -35.05 -17.40
C VAL A 550 20.64 -35.31 -18.47
N GLU A 551 20.87 -36.31 -19.33
CA GLU A 551 19.97 -36.65 -20.43
C GLU A 551 18.55 -36.95 -19.91
N ASP A 552 17.52 -36.40 -20.58
CA ASP A 552 16.09 -36.48 -20.23
C ASP A 552 15.68 -35.90 -18.84
N GLU A 553 16.63 -35.42 -18.03
CA GLU A 553 16.38 -34.85 -16.70
C GLU A 553 16.68 -33.34 -16.67
N LYS A 554 15.68 -32.53 -17.05
CA LYS A 554 15.83 -31.06 -17.24
C LYS A 554 16.31 -30.26 -16.03
N ASP A 555 16.18 -30.82 -14.83
CA ASP A 555 16.55 -30.17 -13.58
C ASP A 555 17.82 -30.77 -12.95
N ARG A 556 18.46 -31.77 -13.57
CA ARG A 556 19.68 -32.39 -13.05
C ARG A 556 20.88 -32.07 -13.92
N PHE A 557 22.01 -31.83 -13.28
CA PHE A 557 23.25 -31.42 -13.93
C PHE A 557 24.41 -32.19 -13.34
N LEU A 558 25.31 -32.65 -14.21
CA LEU A 558 26.63 -33.09 -13.78
C LEU A 558 27.46 -31.85 -13.44
N ALA A 559 28.04 -31.83 -12.25
CA ALA A 559 28.92 -30.77 -11.79
C ALA A 559 30.20 -31.36 -11.21
N VAL A 560 31.31 -30.67 -11.40
CA VAL A 560 32.60 -31.02 -10.80
C VAL A 560 32.90 -30.06 -9.65
N HIS A 561 33.23 -30.62 -8.50
CA HIS A 561 33.59 -29.86 -7.31
C HIS A 561 34.99 -29.29 -7.41
N PHE A 562 35.19 -28.15 -6.75
CA PHE A 562 36.50 -27.55 -6.58
C PHE A 562 37.37 -28.45 -5.70
N ASN A 563 38.56 -28.78 -6.18
CA ASN A 563 39.52 -29.59 -5.46
C ASN A 563 40.43 -28.68 -4.63
N ARG A 564 40.37 -28.86 -3.31
CA ARG A 564 41.14 -28.07 -2.34
C ARG A 564 42.66 -28.18 -2.54
N ASN A 565 43.14 -29.33 -3.01
CA ASN A 565 44.56 -29.63 -3.18
C ASN A 565 45.11 -29.05 -4.48
N SER A 566 44.47 -29.36 -5.62
CA SER A 566 44.92 -28.91 -6.94
C SER A 566 44.57 -27.45 -7.22
N ARG A 567 43.58 -26.90 -6.49
CA ARG A 567 43.02 -25.55 -6.69
C ARG A 567 42.25 -25.38 -8.00
N LEU A 568 41.81 -26.49 -8.60
CA LEU A 568 41.13 -26.55 -9.89
C LEU A 568 39.77 -27.26 -9.77
N PHE A 569 38.96 -27.19 -10.83
CA PHE A 569 37.72 -27.95 -10.98
C PHE A 569 38.00 -29.37 -11.53
N ASP A 570 38.75 -30.15 -10.78
CA ASP A 570 39.11 -31.55 -11.06
C ASP A 570 38.84 -32.47 -9.86
N GLY A 571 37.91 -32.04 -8.99
CA GLY A 571 37.50 -32.79 -7.80
C GLY A 571 36.45 -33.86 -8.11
N VAL A 572 35.62 -34.15 -7.10
CA VAL A 572 34.53 -35.13 -7.23
C VAL A 572 33.50 -34.62 -8.24
N GLU A 573 33.09 -35.48 -9.17
CA GLU A 573 31.91 -35.25 -10.01
C GLU A 573 30.65 -35.73 -9.28
N GLU A 574 29.62 -34.88 -9.25
CA GLU A 574 28.35 -35.15 -8.59
C GLU A 574 27.19 -34.71 -9.49
N ILE A 575 26.11 -35.49 -9.48
CA ILE A 575 24.84 -35.07 -10.07
C ILE A 575 24.09 -34.23 -9.04
N ILE A 576 23.94 -32.94 -9.34
CA ILE A 576 23.18 -31.99 -8.53
C ILE A 576 21.84 -31.66 -9.19
N CYS A 577 20.86 -31.24 -8.40
CA CYS A 577 19.55 -30.79 -8.87
C CYS A 577 19.46 -29.26 -8.83
N ILE A 578 19.27 -28.63 -9.98
CA ILE A 578 19.02 -27.20 -10.14
C ILE A 578 17.59 -27.06 -10.69
N PRO A 579 16.56 -27.04 -9.82
CA PRO A 579 15.16 -27.09 -10.27
C PRO A 579 14.76 -25.84 -11.05
N GLN A 580 13.96 -25.96 -12.11
CA GLN A 580 13.35 -24.78 -12.71
C GLN A 580 12.32 -24.16 -11.74
N VAL A 581 12.50 -22.89 -11.40
CA VAL A 581 11.68 -22.22 -10.38
C VAL A 581 10.28 -21.89 -10.90
N ILE A 582 9.36 -21.57 -10.00
CA ILE A 582 7.99 -21.19 -10.36
C ILE A 582 7.99 -19.72 -10.83
N ALA A 583 7.35 -19.46 -11.98
CA ALA A 583 7.18 -18.10 -12.48
C ALA A 583 6.23 -17.30 -11.59
N ASN A 584 6.46 -15.98 -11.53
CA ASN A 584 5.55 -15.04 -10.91
C ASN A 584 4.23 -14.89 -11.71
N PHE A 585 3.27 -14.12 -11.20
CA PHE A 585 1.99 -13.92 -11.90
C PHE A 585 2.11 -13.25 -13.29
N GLU A 586 3.26 -12.61 -13.58
CA GLU A 586 3.58 -11.99 -14.88
C GLU A 586 4.31 -12.97 -15.83
N GLY A 587 4.56 -14.22 -15.41
CA GLY A 587 5.24 -15.23 -16.22
C GLY A 587 6.77 -15.10 -16.27
N ILE A 588 7.35 -14.35 -15.32
CA ILE A 588 8.80 -14.14 -15.16
C ILE A 588 9.34 -15.12 -14.12
N PHE A 589 10.44 -15.80 -14.44
CA PHE A 589 11.16 -16.65 -13.50
C PHE A 589 12.24 -15.83 -12.78
N SER A 590 12.29 -15.87 -11.44
CA SER A 590 13.34 -15.19 -10.65
C SER A 590 14.76 -15.68 -10.97
N SER A 591 14.87 -16.94 -11.42
CA SER A 591 16.08 -17.56 -11.96
C SER A 591 15.70 -18.72 -12.88
N THR A 592 16.36 -18.86 -14.04
CA THR A 592 16.19 -20.04 -14.89
C THR A 592 17.40 -20.96 -14.80
N ASN A 593 17.18 -22.27 -14.90
CA ASN A 593 18.26 -23.26 -15.04
C ASN A 593 18.68 -23.48 -16.50
N LYS A 594 17.96 -22.90 -17.46
CA LYS A 594 18.22 -23.05 -18.89
C LYS A 594 19.61 -22.51 -19.24
N GLU A 595 20.43 -23.32 -19.89
CA GLU A 595 21.77 -22.95 -20.38
C GLU A 595 22.72 -22.44 -19.28
N ILE A 596 22.49 -22.83 -18.02
CA ILE A 596 23.32 -22.37 -16.89
C ILE A 596 24.78 -22.84 -17.00
N GLU A 597 25.00 -24.01 -17.58
CA GLU A 597 26.32 -24.56 -17.94
C GLU A 597 27.07 -23.69 -18.96
N ASN A 598 26.33 -22.94 -19.79
CA ASN A 598 26.88 -22.01 -20.79
C ASN A 598 26.99 -20.58 -20.27
N SER A 599 26.68 -20.34 -18.99
CA SER A 599 26.76 -19.01 -18.40
C SER A 599 28.19 -18.45 -18.48
N PRO A 600 28.40 -17.17 -18.84
CA PRO A 600 29.74 -16.59 -18.99
C PRO A 600 30.63 -16.68 -17.75
N VAL A 601 30.03 -16.79 -16.56
CA VAL A 601 30.75 -16.87 -15.29
C VAL A 601 31.00 -18.31 -14.80
N ASN A 602 30.45 -19.33 -15.49
CA ASN A 602 30.58 -20.74 -15.08
C ASN A 602 32.03 -21.24 -15.10
N GLY A 603 32.90 -20.65 -15.94
CA GLY A 603 34.32 -21.02 -16.02
C GLY A 603 35.09 -20.84 -14.70
N GLU A 604 34.78 -19.77 -13.96
CA GLU A 604 35.37 -19.48 -12.64
C GLU A 604 34.66 -20.21 -11.50
N GLY A 605 33.50 -20.80 -11.81
CA GLY A 605 32.68 -21.60 -10.91
C GLY A 605 31.64 -20.82 -10.11
N TRP A 606 30.76 -21.61 -9.48
CA TRP A 606 29.62 -21.16 -8.71
C TRP A 606 29.71 -21.68 -7.28
N TYR A 607 29.58 -20.78 -6.32
CA TYR A 607 29.11 -21.20 -5.00
C TYR A 607 27.64 -21.62 -5.13
N ILE A 608 27.33 -22.86 -4.79
CA ILE A 608 25.98 -23.40 -4.75
C ILE A 608 25.56 -23.57 -3.28
N TYR A 609 24.38 -23.09 -2.92
CA TYR A 609 23.81 -23.19 -1.58
C TYR A 609 22.56 -24.05 -1.62
N GLY A 610 22.43 -24.96 -0.65
CA GLY A 610 21.35 -25.93 -0.66
C GLY A 610 21.44 -26.97 0.44
N ALA A 611 20.76 -28.08 0.20
CA ALA A 611 20.76 -29.26 1.06
C ALA A 611 20.37 -30.50 0.24
N LYS A 612 20.67 -31.69 0.76
CA LYS A 612 20.20 -32.94 0.14
C LYS A 612 18.70 -33.10 0.35
N ASN A 613 18.00 -33.59 -0.67
CA ASN A 613 16.61 -34.04 -0.53
C ASN A 613 16.55 -35.47 0.05
N VAL A 614 15.35 -36.03 0.18
CA VAL A 614 15.13 -37.41 0.64
C VAL A 614 15.79 -38.49 -0.22
N ALA A 615 16.07 -38.20 -1.49
CA ALA A 615 16.77 -39.11 -2.40
C ALA A 615 18.31 -38.99 -2.31
N GLY A 616 18.82 -38.12 -1.44
CA GLY A 616 20.26 -37.88 -1.27
C GLY A 616 20.88 -36.97 -2.32
N THR A 617 20.10 -36.43 -3.27
CA THR A 617 20.58 -35.48 -4.29
C THR A 617 20.70 -34.08 -3.69
N PHE A 618 21.84 -33.42 -3.88
CA PHE A 618 22.01 -32.02 -3.47
C PHE A 618 21.15 -31.10 -4.36
N VAL A 619 20.24 -30.35 -3.76
CA VAL A 619 19.35 -29.42 -4.48
C VAL A 619 19.84 -28.00 -4.28
N VAL A 620 20.15 -27.33 -5.39
CA VAL A 620 20.66 -25.96 -5.42
C VAL A 620 19.50 -24.97 -5.29
N GLN A 621 19.43 -24.34 -4.13
CA GLN A 621 18.43 -23.33 -3.79
C GLN A 621 18.93 -21.90 -4.06
N ALA A 622 20.23 -21.66 -3.92
CA ALA A 622 20.85 -20.37 -4.19
C ALA A 622 22.22 -20.52 -4.88
N ILE A 623 22.64 -19.49 -5.61
CA ILE A 623 23.93 -19.46 -6.33
C ILE A 623 24.68 -18.12 -6.15
N ALA A 624 26.00 -18.15 -6.23
CA ALA A 624 26.84 -16.95 -6.31
C ALA A 624 28.03 -17.17 -7.27
N PRO A 625 28.31 -16.22 -8.20
CA PRO A 625 29.50 -16.31 -9.03
C PRO A 625 30.77 -16.16 -8.19
N ARG A 626 31.66 -17.15 -8.23
CA ARG A 626 32.91 -17.10 -7.45
C ARG A 626 33.76 -15.88 -7.83
N SER A 627 33.84 -15.58 -9.12
CA SER A 627 34.60 -14.44 -9.66
C SER A 627 34.20 -13.08 -9.06
N LEU A 628 32.92 -12.92 -8.68
CA LEU A 628 32.42 -11.66 -8.15
C LEU A 628 32.82 -11.43 -6.68
N LEU A 629 32.85 -12.49 -5.86
CA LEU A 629 33.06 -12.37 -4.41
C LEU A 629 34.54 -12.31 -4.01
N ARG A 630 35.46 -12.66 -4.90
CA ARG A 630 36.92 -12.64 -4.64
C ARG A 630 37.43 -11.21 -4.51
N LEU A 631 38.44 -11.01 -3.68
CA LEU A 631 39.23 -9.77 -3.60
C LEU A 631 40.20 -9.65 -4.80
N GLN A 632 39.69 -9.82 -6.02
CA GLN A 632 40.42 -9.73 -7.28
C GLN A 632 39.61 -8.86 -8.25
N PRO A 633 39.83 -7.53 -8.27
CA PRO A 633 39.06 -6.64 -9.12
C PRO A 633 39.53 -6.82 -10.57
N GLU A 634 38.59 -6.78 -11.51
CA GLU A 634 38.90 -6.79 -12.95
C GLU A 634 39.54 -5.47 -13.40
N GLU A 635 39.23 -4.38 -12.68
CA GLU A 635 39.70 -3.03 -12.99
C GLU A 635 39.94 -2.25 -11.70
N VAL A 636 41.03 -1.48 -11.64
CA VAL A 636 41.30 -0.53 -10.56
C VAL A 636 41.34 0.89 -11.13
N ILE A 637 40.50 1.77 -10.59
CA ILE A 637 40.35 3.16 -11.05
C ILE A 637 40.87 4.10 -9.97
N PHE A 638 41.88 4.88 -10.33
CA PHE A 638 42.49 5.87 -9.45
C PHE A 638 41.96 7.28 -9.71
N GLY A 639 41.85 8.06 -8.63
CA GLY A 639 41.54 9.47 -8.67
C GLY A 639 40.05 9.78 -8.54
N LEU A 640 39.75 10.84 -7.78
CA LEU A 640 38.39 11.23 -7.44
C LEU A 640 37.50 11.52 -8.66
N SER A 641 38.06 12.12 -9.72
CA SER A 641 37.30 12.46 -10.94
C SER A 641 36.85 11.22 -11.70
N GLU A 642 37.74 10.24 -11.88
CA GLU A 642 37.43 9.01 -12.61
C GLU A 642 36.53 8.09 -11.79
N ALA A 643 36.75 7.99 -10.47
CA ALA A 643 35.82 7.30 -9.57
C ALA A 643 34.41 7.89 -9.66
N LYS A 644 34.29 9.23 -9.69
CA LYS A 644 33.00 9.91 -9.87
C LYS A 644 32.34 9.61 -11.21
N LYS A 645 33.11 9.61 -12.30
CA LYS A 645 32.64 9.29 -13.64
C LYS A 645 32.16 7.83 -13.72
N TYR A 646 32.87 6.92 -13.08
CA TYR A 646 32.48 5.52 -13.01
C TYR A 646 31.14 5.34 -12.31
N VAL A 647 31.02 5.82 -11.05
CA VAL A 647 29.81 5.68 -10.23
C VAL A 647 28.58 6.26 -10.92
N LYS A 648 28.68 7.46 -11.50
CA LYS A 648 27.53 8.13 -12.14
C LYS A 648 27.15 7.57 -13.51
N LYS A 649 28.12 7.11 -14.29
CA LYS A 649 27.93 6.78 -15.72
C LYS A 649 28.33 5.36 -16.06
N HIS A 650 29.62 5.01 -15.94
CA HIS A 650 30.13 3.74 -16.47
C HIS A 650 29.52 2.52 -15.77
N CYS A 651 29.17 2.64 -14.48
CA CYS A 651 28.53 1.60 -13.69
C CYS A 651 27.25 1.03 -14.34
N TRP A 652 26.48 1.87 -15.05
CA TRP A 652 25.22 1.49 -15.69
C TRP A 652 25.27 1.58 -17.23
N GLN A 653 26.47 1.71 -17.80
CA GLN A 653 26.64 1.84 -19.24
C GLN A 653 26.50 0.50 -19.96
N ASP A 654 25.87 0.53 -21.14
CA ASP A 654 25.77 -0.61 -22.06
C ASP A 654 25.12 -1.88 -21.45
N ILE A 655 24.15 -1.67 -20.56
CA ILE A 655 23.60 -2.71 -19.67
C ILE A 655 23.05 -3.94 -20.42
N LEU A 656 22.51 -3.75 -21.63
CA LEU A 656 21.98 -4.82 -22.47
C LEU A 656 23.09 -5.80 -22.91
N ASN A 657 24.24 -5.28 -23.34
CA ASN A 657 25.40 -6.10 -23.75
C ASN A 657 26.13 -6.75 -22.57
N GLN A 658 25.82 -6.29 -21.35
CA GLN A 658 26.35 -6.85 -20.10
C GLN A 658 25.47 -7.95 -19.51
N LYS A 659 24.33 -8.27 -20.12
CA LYS A 659 23.44 -9.37 -19.67
C LYS A 659 24.21 -10.69 -19.53
N GLY A 660 23.96 -11.41 -18.44
CA GLY A 660 24.62 -12.66 -18.09
C GLY A 660 26.02 -12.50 -17.48
N LYS A 661 26.55 -11.27 -17.40
CA LYS A 661 27.92 -11.00 -16.93
C LYS A 661 27.96 -10.31 -15.58
N THR A 662 29.09 -10.47 -14.93
CA THR A 662 29.50 -9.74 -13.72
C THR A 662 30.57 -8.70 -14.04
N LYS A 663 30.76 -7.71 -13.18
CA LYS A 663 31.95 -6.84 -13.21
C LYS A 663 32.40 -6.45 -11.80
N SER A 664 33.68 -6.58 -11.50
CA SER A 664 34.29 -6.19 -10.21
C SER A 664 35.30 -5.04 -10.40
N VAL A 665 35.07 -3.88 -9.77
CA VAL A 665 35.93 -2.68 -9.94
C VAL A 665 36.29 -2.05 -8.61
N LEU A 666 37.58 -1.84 -8.36
CA LEU A 666 38.06 -1.13 -7.17
C LEU A 666 38.31 0.34 -7.49
N LEU A 667 37.66 1.25 -6.76
CA LEU A 667 37.81 2.69 -6.85
C LEU A 667 38.68 3.19 -5.69
N CYS A 668 39.78 3.87 -6.03
CA CYS A 668 40.72 4.43 -5.06
C CYS A 668 40.90 5.94 -5.29
N PRO A 669 40.69 6.80 -4.28
CA PRO A 669 40.81 8.25 -4.45
C PRO A 669 42.27 8.69 -4.68
N GLU A 670 43.23 7.96 -4.13
CA GLU A 670 44.67 8.23 -4.24
C GLU A 670 45.34 7.24 -5.19
N LYS A 671 46.33 7.72 -5.95
CA LYS A 671 47.12 6.89 -6.85
C LYS A 671 48.19 6.14 -6.04
N GLN A 672 48.13 4.82 -6.07
CA GLN A 672 49.04 3.91 -5.37
C GLN A 672 49.30 2.69 -6.26
N ASP A 673 50.18 1.79 -5.85
CA ASP A 673 50.35 0.52 -6.54
C ASP A 673 49.07 -0.34 -6.45
N ILE A 674 48.74 -1.08 -7.51
CA ILE A 674 47.50 -1.88 -7.58
C ILE A 674 47.50 -2.98 -6.52
N GLN A 675 48.64 -3.65 -6.31
CA GLN A 675 48.74 -4.72 -5.34
C GLN A 675 48.68 -4.17 -3.92
N GLU A 676 49.30 -3.01 -3.67
CA GLU A 676 49.20 -2.32 -2.37
C GLU A 676 47.76 -1.93 -2.02
N VAL A 677 46.95 -1.44 -2.96
CA VAL A 677 45.55 -1.08 -2.64
C VAL A 677 44.65 -2.29 -2.43
N ILE A 678 44.91 -3.41 -3.10
CA ILE A 678 44.17 -4.65 -2.88
C ILE A 678 44.54 -5.27 -1.53
N THR A 679 45.83 -5.27 -1.17
CA THR A 679 46.31 -5.86 0.09
C THR A 679 45.86 -5.11 1.34
N LYS A 680 45.41 -3.85 1.20
CA LYS A 680 44.73 -3.10 2.28
C LYS A 680 43.36 -3.66 2.70
N TRP A 681 42.82 -4.61 1.95
CA TRP A 681 41.59 -5.32 2.27
C TRP A 681 41.97 -6.68 2.87
N GLU A 682 41.94 -6.75 4.20
CA GLU A 682 42.45 -7.85 4.99
C GLU A 682 41.33 -8.68 5.62
N GLU A 683 41.67 -9.88 6.08
CA GLU A 683 40.73 -10.76 6.77
C GLU A 683 40.18 -10.09 8.04
N GLY A 684 38.86 -10.09 8.22
CA GLY A 684 38.19 -9.45 9.35
C GLY A 684 37.77 -8.00 9.09
N ASP A 685 38.25 -7.37 8.02
CA ASP A 685 37.79 -6.04 7.62
C ASP A 685 36.29 -6.02 7.33
N ARG A 686 35.68 -4.86 7.58
CA ARG A 686 34.27 -4.58 7.30
C ARG A 686 34.14 -3.47 6.26
N ALA A 687 33.07 -3.52 5.48
CA ALA A 687 32.72 -2.49 4.52
C ALA A 687 31.23 -2.16 4.60
N LEU A 688 30.89 -0.88 4.44
CA LEU A 688 29.50 -0.45 4.26
C LEU A 688 29.06 -0.83 2.86
N LEU A 689 27.95 -1.55 2.72
CA LEU A 689 27.35 -1.81 1.41
C LEU A 689 26.31 -0.74 1.09
N LEU A 690 26.37 -0.22 -0.14
CA LEU A 690 25.28 0.49 -0.80
C LEU A 690 24.75 -0.39 -1.93
N HIS A 691 23.49 -0.81 -1.83
CA HIS A 691 22.84 -1.67 -2.82
C HIS A 691 21.87 -0.86 -3.66
N VAL A 692 21.93 -1.01 -4.99
CA VAL A 692 20.91 -0.52 -5.92
C VAL A 692 20.65 -1.53 -7.02
N TYR A 693 19.37 -1.79 -7.31
CA TYR A 693 18.97 -2.57 -8.50
C TYR A 693 18.12 -1.78 -9.50
N GLY A 694 18.11 -2.27 -10.73
CA GLY A 694 17.26 -1.82 -11.84
C GLY A 694 16.07 -2.74 -12.15
N GLY A 695 15.44 -2.49 -13.29
CA GLY A 695 14.17 -3.11 -13.67
C GLY A 695 14.30 -4.32 -14.60
N ILE A 696 13.17 -4.99 -14.81
CA ILE A 696 13.01 -6.13 -15.71
C ILE A 696 12.25 -5.67 -16.96
N GLY A 697 12.95 -5.60 -18.09
CA GLY A 697 12.45 -5.24 -19.42
C GLY A 697 12.27 -6.45 -20.34
N GLY A 698 12.30 -6.21 -21.65
CA GLY A 698 12.13 -7.24 -22.68
C GLY A 698 10.66 -7.55 -23.00
N LYS A 699 10.41 -8.71 -23.60
CA LYS A 699 9.05 -9.17 -23.94
C LYS A 699 8.21 -9.46 -22.69
N LYS A 700 8.86 -9.92 -21.62
CA LYS A 700 8.28 -10.15 -20.30
C LYS A 700 8.68 -9.05 -19.33
N ALA A 701 8.39 -7.80 -19.69
CA ALA A 701 8.66 -6.66 -18.82
C ALA A 701 7.72 -6.60 -17.63
N GLU A 702 8.26 -6.26 -16.46
CA GLU A 702 7.46 -6.05 -15.26
C GLU A 702 6.55 -4.83 -15.40
N SER A 703 5.38 -4.84 -14.76
CA SER A 703 4.42 -3.72 -14.88
C SER A 703 5.02 -2.36 -14.49
N ALA A 704 5.93 -2.32 -13.52
CA ALA A 704 6.61 -1.10 -13.07
C ALA A 704 7.53 -0.48 -14.15
N ALA A 705 8.07 -1.31 -15.06
CA ALA A 705 8.95 -0.88 -16.14
C ALA A 705 8.22 -0.30 -17.36
N ARG A 706 6.87 -0.29 -17.36
CA ARG A 706 6.06 0.32 -18.45
C ARG A 706 6.01 1.84 -18.39
N SER A 707 6.43 2.42 -17.26
CA SER A 707 6.60 3.87 -17.08
C SER A 707 7.95 4.31 -17.68
N PRO A 708 8.07 5.55 -18.21
CA PRO A 708 9.35 6.10 -18.65
C PRO A 708 10.36 6.29 -17.51
N ILE A 709 9.89 6.26 -16.26
CA ILE A 709 10.73 6.36 -15.06
C ILE A 709 10.66 5.03 -14.30
N PHE A 710 11.82 4.45 -14.02
CA PHE A 710 12.01 3.29 -13.17
C PHE A 710 12.91 3.66 -11.98
N PHE A 711 12.36 3.61 -10.77
CA PHE A 711 13.02 4.08 -9.56
C PHE A 711 14.11 3.12 -9.04
N GLY A 712 13.90 1.82 -9.16
CA GLY A 712 14.72 0.80 -8.50
C GLY A 712 14.45 0.70 -7.00
N HIS A 713 15.40 0.11 -6.28
CA HIS A 713 15.40 -0.01 -4.82
C HIS A 713 16.77 0.34 -4.28
N PHE A 714 16.82 0.80 -3.03
CA PHE A 714 18.03 1.15 -2.31
C PHE A 714 18.01 0.50 -0.94
N ALA A 715 19.14 -0.11 -0.55
CA ALA A 715 19.37 -0.61 0.79
C ALA A 715 20.81 -0.36 1.22
N TYR A 716 21.02 -0.26 2.53
CA TYR A 716 22.34 -0.44 3.11
C TYR A 716 22.59 -1.92 3.39
N GLY A 717 23.85 -2.27 3.58
CA GLY A 717 24.29 -3.59 4.01
C GLY A 717 25.62 -3.48 4.73
N ALA A 718 26.18 -4.62 5.08
CA ALA A 718 27.58 -4.74 5.46
C ALA A 718 28.21 -5.91 4.72
N ALA A 719 29.48 -5.77 4.40
CA ALA A 719 30.30 -6.90 3.99
C ALA A 719 31.42 -7.11 5.01
N LYS A 720 31.77 -8.37 5.24
CA LYS A 720 32.95 -8.77 6.01
C LYS A 720 33.87 -9.56 5.10
N ILE A 721 35.17 -9.31 5.20
CA ILE A 721 36.16 -10.12 4.50
C ILE A 721 36.45 -11.36 5.34
N VAL A 722 36.17 -12.51 4.76
CA VAL A 722 36.36 -13.81 5.40
C VAL A 722 37.22 -14.70 4.53
N ARG A 723 37.91 -15.65 5.16
CA ARG A 723 38.61 -16.71 4.46
C ARG A 723 37.64 -17.84 4.16
N ASP A 724 37.40 -18.08 2.86
CA ASP A 724 36.55 -19.18 2.43
C ASP A 724 37.17 -20.53 2.84
N ARG A 725 36.34 -21.48 3.27
CA ARG A 725 36.82 -22.75 3.80
C ARG A 725 37.21 -23.74 2.71
N LEU A 726 36.56 -23.68 1.55
CA LEU A 726 36.86 -24.54 0.41
C LEU A 726 38.14 -24.09 -0.30
N THR A 727 38.23 -22.79 -0.57
CA THR A 727 39.30 -22.18 -1.36
C THR A 727 40.34 -21.48 -0.49
N GLN A 728 40.20 -21.27 0.81
CA GLN A 728 41.19 -20.49 1.59
C GLN A 728 41.48 -19.08 1.02
N GLU A 729 40.69 -18.61 0.05
CA GLU A 729 40.79 -17.27 -0.54
C GLU A 729 40.01 -16.29 0.33
N LEU A 730 40.44 -15.03 0.32
CA LEU A 730 39.64 -13.97 0.90
C LEU A 730 38.47 -13.65 -0.04
N ILE A 731 37.28 -13.61 0.53
CA ILE A 731 36.03 -13.28 -0.16
C ILE A 731 35.21 -12.27 0.65
N PHE A 732 34.30 -11.58 -0.03
CA PHE A 732 33.26 -10.79 0.62
C PHE A 732 32.10 -11.69 1.05
N ASP A 733 31.85 -11.74 2.36
CA ASP A 733 30.62 -12.23 2.96
C ASP A 733 29.67 -11.05 3.15
N ILE A 734 28.50 -11.09 2.50
CA ILE A 734 27.64 -9.90 2.30
C ILE A 734 26.27 -10.11 2.93
N GLU A 735 25.88 -9.16 3.77
CA GLU A 735 24.56 -9.05 4.37
C GLU A 735 23.88 -7.74 3.95
N TYR A 736 22.59 -7.83 3.65
CA TYR A 736 21.76 -6.72 3.24
C TYR A 736 20.78 -6.37 4.37
N TYR A 737 20.75 -5.10 4.76
CA TYR A 737 19.80 -4.57 5.72
C TYR A 737 18.57 -4.02 4.99
N GLN A 738 17.59 -4.90 4.75
CA GLN A 738 16.45 -4.62 3.88
C GLN A 738 15.32 -3.91 4.63
N VAL A 739 15.30 -2.58 4.54
CA VAL A 739 14.11 -1.78 4.85
C VAL A 739 13.17 -1.87 3.64
N TYR A 740 12.25 -2.84 3.65
CA TYR A 740 11.45 -3.19 2.47
C TYR A 740 9.95 -3.32 2.82
N THR A 741 9.07 -2.74 1.99
CA THR A 741 7.62 -2.78 2.24
C THR A 741 7.02 -4.15 1.91
N GLN A 742 5.85 -4.46 2.48
CA GLN A 742 5.09 -5.66 2.15
C GLN A 742 4.86 -5.77 0.64
N ASN A 743 5.05 -6.97 0.11
CA ASN A 743 5.11 -7.25 -1.33
C ASN A 743 4.53 -8.62 -1.64
N THR A 744 4.33 -8.92 -2.92
CA THR A 744 3.73 -10.17 -3.39
C THR A 744 4.67 -11.37 -3.27
N ASP A 745 6.00 -11.16 -3.25
CA ASP A 745 7.03 -12.23 -3.20
C ASP A 745 7.33 -12.70 -1.77
N ALA A 746 6.75 -12.06 -0.75
CA ALA A 746 7.07 -12.25 0.65
C ALA A 746 8.55 -12.01 1.01
N LEU A 747 9.18 -11.00 0.38
CA LEU A 747 10.45 -10.46 0.88
C LEU A 747 10.18 -9.77 2.21
N ILE A 748 10.94 -10.12 3.25
CA ILE A 748 10.73 -9.65 4.61
C ILE A 748 11.74 -8.55 4.92
N ALA A 749 11.27 -7.45 5.50
CA ALA A 749 12.16 -6.44 6.06
C ALA A 749 12.99 -7.05 7.20
N GLY A 750 14.30 -6.94 7.13
CA GLY A 750 15.21 -7.68 8.03
C GLY A 750 16.55 -7.90 7.36
N THR A 751 17.53 -8.36 8.15
CA THR A 751 18.82 -8.73 7.57
C THR A 751 18.69 -9.98 6.72
N GLN A 752 19.25 -9.94 5.51
CA GLN A 752 19.32 -11.06 4.58
C GLN A 752 20.76 -11.27 4.10
N HIS A 753 21.27 -12.49 4.22
CA HIS A 753 22.56 -12.88 3.64
C HIS A 753 22.47 -12.91 2.10
N TRP A 754 23.61 -12.84 1.40
CA TRP A 754 23.70 -12.99 -0.05
C TRP A 754 22.88 -14.16 -0.58
N SER A 755 23.01 -15.34 0.05
CA SER A 755 22.29 -16.56 -0.35
C SER A 755 20.78 -16.34 -0.42
N ARG A 756 20.22 -15.43 0.39
CA ARG A 756 18.78 -15.18 0.48
C ARG A 756 18.32 -14.05 -0.44
N TYR A 757 19.01 -12.90 -0.39
CA TYR A 757 18.55 -11.69 -1.08
C TYR A 757 18.96 -11.67 -2.56
N MET A 758 20.18 -12.11 -2.85
CA MET A 758 20.73 -12.11 -4.20
C MET A 758 20.62 -13.50 -4.83
N GLY A 759 21.23 -14.48 -4.18
CA GLY A 759 21.51 -15.79 -4.76
C GLY A 759 20.32 -16.74 -4.82
N ASP A 760 19.29 -16.53 -4.00
CA ASP A 760 18.10 -17.39 -3.96
C ASP A 760 17.44 -17.43 -5.34
N ARG A 761 17.26 -18.64 -5.85
CA ARG A 761 16.79 -18.83 -7.22
C ARG A 761 15.29 -18.53 -7.37
N GLN A 762 14.50 -18.68 -6.31
CA GLN A 762 13.06 -18.42 -6.33
C GLN A 762 12.72 -17.01 -5.85
N PHE A 763 13.40 -16.54 -4.80
CA PHE A 763 13.07 -15.31 -4.08
C PHE A 763 14.13 -14.20 -4.23
N GLY A 764 15.29 -14.51 -4.81
CA GLY A 764 16.40 -13.57 -4.98
C GLY A 764 16.40 -12.88 -6.35
N TRP A 765 17.30 -11.90 -6.49
CA TRP A 765 17.30 -10.97 -7.62
C TRP A 765 18.38 -11.21 -8.69
N LEU A 766 19.36 -12.09 -8.44
CA LEU A 766 20.54 -12.24 -9.30
C LEU A 766 20.20 -12.52 -10.77
N GLY A 767 19.21 -13.38 -11.01
CA GLY A 767 18.82 -13.84 -12.34
C GLY A 767 17.97 -12.86 -13.14
N THR A 768 17.30 -11.90 -12.49
CA THR A 768 16.28 -11.05 -13.13
C THR A 768 16.60 -9.58 -13.15
N ARG A 769 17.41 -9.07 -12.22
CA ARG A 769 17.68 -7.63 -12.11
C ARG A 769 19.15 -7.29 -12.38
N PRO A 770 19.44 -6.12 -12.96
CA PRO A 770 20.78 -5.56 -12.92
C PRO A 770 21.05 -4.83 -11.62
N ILE A 771 22.23 -5.01 -11.04
CA ILE A 771 22.55 -4.62 -9.66
C ILE A 771 23.93 -3.95 -9.59
N ALA A 772 24.06 -2.91 -8.76
CA ALA A 772 25.32 -2.35 -8.29
C ALA A 772 25.36 -2.41 -6.76
N ASP A 773 26.30 -3.20 -6.25
CA ASP A 773 26.68 -3.25 -4.85
C ASP A 773 28.01 -2.52 -4.68
N ILE A 774 28.04 -1.44 -3.91
CA ILE A 774 29.25 -0.64 -3.64
C ILE A 774 29.67 -0.88 -2.20
N LEU A 775 30.76 -1.63 -2.01
CA LEU A 775 31.38 -1.92 -0.72
C LEU A 775 32.39 -0.83 -0.39
N ILE A 776 32.18 -0.09 0.68
CA ILE A 776 32.99 1.09 1.01
C ILE A 776 33.74 0.87 2.31
N LYS A 777 35.07 0.98 2.24
CA LYS A 777 35.96 0.98 3.39
C LYS A 777 36.42 2.40 3.70
N LEU A 778 36.04 2.89 4.88
CA LEU A 778 36.44 4.17 5.45
C LEU A 778 36.67 3.96 6.94
N ASP A 779 37.92 4.04 7.38
CA ASP A 779 38.34 3.63 8.74
C ASP A 779 37.58 4.38 9.85
N ALA A 780 37.17 5.62 9.61
CA ALA A 780 36.30 6.38 10.53
C ALA A 780 34.92 5.74 10.78
N LEU A 781 34.46 4.87 9.88
CA LEU A 781 33.18 4.16 9.98
C LEU A 781 33.38 2.65 10.22
N THR A 782 34.34 2.03 9.54
CA THR A 782 34.46 0.57 9.43
C THR A 782 35.38 -0.07 10.46
N GLU A 783 36.31 0.70 11.04
CA GLU A 783 37.17 0.19 12.12
C GLU A 783 36.61 0.57 13.49
N ASP A 784 36.92 -0.27 14.49
CA ASP A 784 36.56 0.01 15.87
C ASP A 784 37.38 1.17 16.45
N TYR A 785 36.78 1.85 17.43
CA TYR A 785 37.43 2.80 18.32
C TYR A 785 37.77 2.10 19.63
N ASP A 786 39.01 2.20 20.08
CA ASP A 786 39.45 1.63 21.36
C ASP A 786 39.35 2.68 22.46
N VAL A 787 38.25 2.64 23.21
CA VAL A 787 37.98 3.52 24.34
C VAL A 787 38.39 2.82 25.63
N ARG A 788 39.66 2.99 26.03
CA ARG A 788 40.24 2.43 27.27
C ARG A 788 40.10 0.91 27.39
N GLY A 789 40.37 0.18 26.30
CA GLY A 789 40.28 -1.28 26.21
C GLY A 789 38.89 -1.80 25.80
N LEU A 790 37.90 -0.92 25.63
CA LEU A 790 36.57 -1.27 25.11
C LEU A 790 36.46 -0.87 23.65
N LYS A 791 36.32 -1.87 22.77
CA LYS A 791 36.05 -1.66 21.36
C LYS A 791 34.63 -1.13 21.15
N ARG A 792 34.50 -0.04 20.39
CA ARG A 792 33.23 0.59 20.01
C ARG A 792 33.21 0.80 18.50
N SER A 793 32.19 0.26 17.82
CA SER A 793 32.10 0.35 16.37
C SER A 793 31.03 1.36 15.94
N ALA A 794 31.38 2.30 15.05
CA ALA A 794 30.39 3.18 14.44
C ALA A 794 29.45 2.39 13.50
N MET A 795 29.98 1.33 12.85
CA MET A 795 29.21 0.43 12.01
C MET A 795 28.12 -0.31 12.81
N ASP A 796 28.41 -0.77 14.03
CA ASP A 796 27.42 -1.49 14.85
C ASP A 796 26.25 -0.58 15.24
N VAL A 797 26.52 0.67 15.63
CA VAL A 797 25.46 1.65 15.92
C VAL A 797 24.59 1.93 14.68
N LEU A 798 25.19 1.91 13.49
CA LEU A 798 24.46 2.07 12.23
C LEU A 798 23.58 0.85 11.95
N ILE A 799 24.11 -0.36 12.15
CA ILE A 799 23.39 -1.63 11.98
C ILE A 799 22.21 -1.70 12.95
N ASP A 800 22.41 -1.39 14.24
CA ASP A 800 21.34 -1.36 15.25
C ASP A 800 20.17 -0.45 14.82
N ARG A 801 20.47 0.67 14.16
CA ARG A 801 19.47 1.61 13.66
C ARG A 801 18.74 1.11 12.42
N LEU A 802 19.42 0.35 11.57
CA LEU A 802 18.80 -0.32 10.43
C LEU A 802 17.92 -1.48 10.89
N GLU A 803 18.40 -2.36 11.78
CA GLU A 803 17.61 -3.47 12.35
C GLU A 803 16.37 -2.95 13.09
N ALA A 804 16.48 -1.82 13.80
CA ALA A 804 15.31 -1.18 14.41
C ALA A 804 14.30 -0.71 13.37
N MET A 805 14.78 -0.17 12.24
CA MET A 805 13.91 0.26 11.15
C MET A 805 13.26 -0.93 10.42
N GLU A 806 14.00 -2.02 10.22
CA GLU A 806 13.50 -3.28 9.65
C GLU A 806 12.34 -3.84 10.46
N ALA A 807 12.51 -3.95 11.79
CA ALA A 807 11.47 -4.41 12.70
C ALA A 807 10.20 -3.55 12.62
N ARG A 808 10.36 -2.22 12.56
CA ARG A 808 9.23 -1.28 12.38
C ARG A 808 8.52 -1.46 11.05
N TYR A 809 9.27 -1.70 9.96
CA TYR A 809 8.72 -1.95 8.62
C TYR A 809 7.94 -3.26 8.54
N ARG A 810 8.41 -4.32 9.22
CA ARG A 810 7.72 -5.62 9.26
C ARG A 810 6.27 -5.52 9.73
N ILE A 811 5.99 -4.63 10.68
CA ILE A 811 4.67 -4.49 11.32
C ILE A 811 3.98 -3.14 11.07
N GLY A 812 4.62 -2.23 10.32
CA GLY A 812 4.07 -0.90 10.02
C GLY A 812 3.81 -0.06 11.27
N ASP A 813 4.73 -0.07 12.24
CA ASP A 813 4.55 0.55 13.57
C ASP A 813 3.24 0.13 14.27
N GLY A 814 2.82 -1.12 14.07
CA GLY A 814 1.61 -1.69 14.68
C GLY A 814 0.36 -1.62 13.80
N THR A 815 0.44 -1.06 12.59
CA THR A 815 -0.71 -0.94 11.67
C THR A 815 -0.87 -2.12 10.70
N GLY A 816 0.06 -3.08 10.71
CA GLY A 816 0.01 -4.26 9.84
C GLY A 816 0.76 -4.11 8.51
N GLY A 817 1.22 -2.92 8.13
CA GLY A 817 2.02 -2.76 6.91
C GLY A 817 2.57 -1.36 6.70
N THR A 818 3.56 -1.28 5.82
CA THR A 818 4.19 -0.04 5.34
C THR A 818 3.96 0.13 3.84
N TYR A 819 3.96 1.39 3.38
CA TYR A 819 3.61 1.74 2.00
C TYR A 819 4.60 2.74 1.43
N VAL A 820 4.97 2.57 0.16
CA VAL A 820 5.91 3.48 -0.50
C VAL A 820 5.21 4.79 -0.89
N GLY A 821 5.66 5.90 -0.32
CA GLY A 821 5.19 7.26 -0.60
C GLY A 821 6.33 8.28 -0.78
N PRO A 822 6.01 9.52 -1.16
CA PRO A 822 7.00 10.58 -1.39
C PRO A 822 7.78 11.03 -0.13
N ALA A 823 7.28 10.74 1.07
CA ALA A 823 7.96 11.09 2.33
C ALA A 823 8.34 9.88 3.19
N HIS A 824 7.88 8.69 2.81
CA HIS A 824 8.09 7.42 3.51
C HIS A 824 8.44 6.38 2.45
N ASN A 825 9.72 6.12 2.26
CA ASN A 825 10.21 5.10 1.33
C ASN A 825 11.55 4.56 1.81
N CYS A 826 11.84 3.36 1.35
CA CYS A 826 13.01 2.58 1.74
C CYS A 826 14.32 3.40 1.67
N SER A 827 14.49 4.19 0.61
CA SER A 827 15.70 5.02 0.42
C SER A 827 15.79 6.15 1.45
N GLN A 828 14.72 6.91 1.65
CA GLN A 828 14.68 7.98 2.64
C GLN A 828 14.91 7.49 4.07
N ASP A 829 14.14 6.49 4.48
CA ASP A 829 14.17 5.99 5.86
C ASP A 829 15.51 5.30 6.18
N SER A 830 16.11 4.59 5.20
CA SER A 830 17.47 4.04 5.31
C SER A 830 18.55 5.12 5.47
N ASN A 831 18.53 6.18 4.65
CA ASN A 831 19.51 7.27 4.74
C ASN A 831 19.36 8.06 6.05
N GLN A 832 18.13 8.20 6.54
CA GLN A 832 17.83 8.84 7.82
C GLN A 832 18.38 8.02 9.00
N ALA A 833 18.31 6.69 8.95
CA ALA A 833 18.89 5.81 9.96
C ALA A 833 20.41 6.02 10.11
N VAL A 834 21.13 6.08 8.98
CA VAL A 834 22.59 6.35 8.95
C VAL A 834 22.94 7.71 9.55
N TYR A 835 22.23 8.77 9.14
CA TYR A 835 22.47 10.10 9.71
C TYR A 835 22.20 10.13 11.23
N THR A 836 21.16 9.44 11.67
CA THR A 836 20.78 9.38 13.10
C THR A 836 21.84 8.64 13.92
N ALA A 837 22.38 7.53 13.40
CA ALA A 837 23.47 6.79 14.04
C ALA A 837 24.70 7.69 14.28
N ILE A 838 25.17 8.39 13.23
CA ILE A 838 26.32 9.30 13.34
C ILE A 838 26.02 10.43 14.35
N LYS A 839 24.80 10.99 14.32
CA LYS A 839 24.43 12.08 15.23
C LYS A 839 24.38 11.63 16.69
N GLN A 840 23.94 10.41 16.96
CA GLN A 840 23.93 9.87 18.32
C GLN A 840 25.33 9.61 18.85
N ILE A 841 26.24 9.11 18.00
CA ILE A 841 27.65 8.99 18.34
C ILE A 841 28.23 10.36 18.72
N GLU A 842 27.95 11.41 17.93
CA GLU A 842 28.37 12.79 18.23
C GLU A 842 27.84 13.27 19.59
N ILE A 843 26.55 13.07 19.86
CA ILE A 843 25.92 13.51 21.12
C ILE A 843 26.50 12.75 22.31
N ALA A 844 26.66 11.42 22.20
CA ALA A 844 27.22 10.60 23.25
C ALA A 844 28.63 11.06 23.62
N VAL A 845 29.52 11.22 22.63
CA VAL A 845 30.90 11.65 22.86
C VAL A 845 30.96 13.07 23.44
N ASN A 846 30.07 13.98 23.03
CA ASN A 846 30.03 15.35 23.56
C ASN A 846 29.39 15.46 24.96
N SER A 847 28.55 14.51 25.34
CA SER A 847 27.81 14.53 26.61
C SER A 847 28.60 13.94 27.78
N TYR A 848 29.67 13.20 27.50
CA TYR A 848 30.50 12.55 28.52
C TYR A 848 31.92 13.12 28.54
N PRO A 849 32.31 13.89 29.57
CA PRO A 849 33.64 14.53 29.66
C PRO A 849 34.82 13.55 29.51
N HIS A 850 34.70 12.34 30.04
CA HIS A 850 35.75 11.33 29.94
C HIS A 850 36.04 10.86 28.51
N LEU A 851 35.07 10.94 27.58
CA LEU A 851 35.27 10.63 26.16
C LEU A 851 35.99 11.78 25.45
N GLN A 852 35.77 13.02 25.87
CA GLN A 852 36.50 14.19 25.36
C GLN A 852 37.97 14.16 25.79
N GLU A 853 38.24 13.83 27.05
CA GLU A 853 39.60 13.61 27.55
C GLU A 853 40.30 12.49 26.77
N TRP A 854 39.61 11.36 26.57
CA TRP A 854 40.14 10.25 25.78
C TRP A 854 40.49 10.65 24.33
N LEU A 855 39.68 11.49 23.67
CA LEU A 855 40.00 12.01 22.34
C LEU A 855 41.26 12.88 22.34
N GLN A 856 41.50 13.68 23.40
CA GLN A 856 42.71 14.48 23.54
C GLN A 856 43.95 13.59 23.75
N GLU A 857 43.79 12.49 24.49
CA GLU A 857 44.84 11.50 24.74
C GLU A 857 45.15 10.61 23.51
N ASN A 858 44.22 10.51 22.54
CA ASN A 858 44.34 9.63 21.37
C ASN A 858 44.16 10.38 20.04
N PRO A 859 45.17 11.14 19.58
CA PRO A 859 45.05 12.01 18.39
C PRO A 859 44.64 11.31 17.10
N SER A 860 45.11 10.07 16.85
CA SER A 860 44.75 9.31 15.65
C SER A 860 43.26 8.94 15.63
N GLN A 861 42.72 8.50 16.77
CA GLN A 861 41.30 8.21 16.92
C GLN A 861 40.46 9.50 16.86
N ALA A 862 40.98 10.61 17.37
CA ALA A 862 40.34 11.91 17.24
C ALA A 862 40.20 12.34 15.77
N VAL A 863 41.22 12.17 14.93
CA VAL A 863 41.11 12.48 13.50
C VAL A 863 40.01 11.65 12.83
N ARG A 864 39.99 10.33 13.08
CA ARG A 864 38.94 9.43 12.58
C ARG A 864 37.56 9.85 13.08
N PHE A 865 37.41 10.21 14.36
CA PHE A 865 36.15 10.68 14.91
C PHE A 865 35.67 11.98 14.25
N HIS A 866 36.55 12.98 14.05
CA HIS A 866 36.21 14.21 13.35
C HIS A 866 35.80 13.96 11.90
N GLN A 867 36.43 12.99 11.22
CA GLN A 867 36.03 12.55 9.88
C GLN A 867 34.62 11.96 9.89
N LEU A 868 34.27 11.12 10.87
CA LEU A 868 32.92 10.59 11.05
C LEU A 868 31.86 11.71 11.27
N ILE A 869 32.19 12.72 12.07
CA ILE A 869 31.29 13.87 12.26
C ILE A 869 31.12 14.69 10.96
N ASN A 870 32.21 14.88 10.21
CA ASN A 870 32.17 15.56 8.92
C ASN A 870 31.37 14.78 7.87
N LEU A 871 31.42 13.44 7.90
CA LEU A 871 30.52 12.56 7.15
C LEU A 871 29.06 12.84 7.48
N GLY A 872 28.67 12.84 8.77
CA GLY A 872 27.30 13.16 9.19
C GLY A 872 26.82 14.52 8.69
N LYS A 873 27.66 15.56 8.78
CA LYS A 873 27.37 16.91 8.26
C LYS A 873 27.21 16.91 6.73
N SER A 874 28.08 16.19 6.01
CA SER A 874 28.05 16.11 4.55
C SER A 874 26.80 15.39 4.04
N ILE A 875 26.43 14.28 4.68
CA ILE A 875 25.20 13.53 4.40
C ILE A 875 23.99 14.44 4.63
N LYS A 876 23.91 15.11 5.78
CA LYS A 876 22.82 16.07 6.08
C LYS A 876 22.70 17.15 5.01
N ASN A 877 23.80 17.81 4.66
CA ASN A 877 23.77 18.93 3.73
C ASN A 877 23.37 18.52 2.30
N LYS A 878 23.80 17.34 1.83
CA LYS A 878 23.48 16.88 0.47
C LYS A 878 22.12 16.18 0.37
N LEU A 879 21.73 15.42 1.38
CA LEU A 879 20.49 14.62 1.36
C LEU A 879 19.29 15.32 2.00
N LEU A 880 19.52 16.27 2.91
CA LEU A 880 18.48 17.07 3.59
C LEU A 880 18.73 18.59 3.41
N PRO A 881 18.80 19.11 2.16
CA PRO A 881 19.26 20.48 1.87
C PRO A 881 18.42 21.59 2.51
N PHE A 882 17.18 21.31 2.92
CA PHE A 882 16.27 22.26 3.58
C PHE A 882 16.02 21.97 5.08
N GLY A 883 16.89 21.17 5.71
CA GLY A 883 17.18 21.28 7.15
C GLY A 883 16.30 20.53 8.15
N ALA A 884 15.30 19.75 7.76
CA ALA A 884 14.50 18.97 8.72
C ALA A 884 14.80 17.46 8.60
N ALA A 885 15.60 16.93 9.51
CA ALA A 885 15.46 15.53 9.90
C ALA A 885 14.04 15.38 10.49
N ARG A 886 13.27 14.37 10.05
CA ARG A 886 11.89 14.23 10.53
C ARG A 886 11.89 14.00 12.06
N ALA A 887 11.02 14.73 12.77
CA ALA A 887 10.94 14.70 14.24
C ALA A 887 10.24 13.44 14.78
N ASP A 888 9.45 12.77 13.95
CA ASP A 888 8.72 11.53 14.26
C ASP A 888 9.63 10.39 14.73
N TRP A 889 10.89 10.38 14.28
CA TRP A 889 11.92 9.44 14.72
C TRP A 889 12.46 9.69 16.13
N ILE A 890 12.43 10.93 16.61
CA ILE A 890 12.88 11.28 17.98
C ILE A 890 11.78 10.92 18.99
N ASN A 891 10.52 11.03 18.60
CA ASN A 891 9.36 10.89 19.49
C ASN A 891 8.65 9.52 19.40
N SER A 892 9.13 8.57 18.59
CA SER A 892 8.51 7.24 18.44
C SER A 892 7.01 7.28 18.05
N GLU A 893 6.61 8.30 17.28
CA GLU A 893 5.23 8.45 16.79
C GLU A 893 4.97 7.45 15.64
N ASN A 894 3.78 6.83 15.61
CA ASN A 894 3.41 5.81 14.62
C ASN A 894 3.19 6.42 13.22
N THR A 895 4.26 6.61 12.44
CA THR A 895 4.21 7.31 11.15
C THR A 895 4.37 6.40 9.93
N LEU A 896 4.92 5.19 10.06
CA LEU A 896 5.23 4.31 8.92
C LEU A 896 4.00 3.59 8.32
N GLY A 897 2.88 3.56 9.05
CA GLY A 897 1.62 2.93 8.65
C GLY A 897 0.65 3.82 7.89
N ILE A 898 1.01 5.08 7.65
CA ILE A 898 0.13 6.06 7.00
C ILE A 898 0.26 5.89 5.48
N SER A 899 -0.87 5.72 4.78
CA SER A 899 -0.82 5.59 3.32
C SER A 899 -0.35 6.89 2.67
N PRO A 900 0.37 6.84 1.52
CA PRO A 900 0.81 8.04 0.81
C PRO A 900 -0.35 8.97 0.40
N GLU A 901 -1.56 8.41 0.28
CA GLU A 901 -2.77 9.15 -0.02
C GLU A 901 -3.35 9.91 1.18
N GLU A 902 -3.05 9.49 2.41
CA GLU A 902 -3.48 10.14 3.66
C GLU A 902 -2.55 11.28 4.05
N ASP A 903 -1.25 11.12 3.80
CA ASP A 903 -0.25 12.17 4.03
C ASP A 903 0.09 12.97 2.76
N ALA A 904 -0.83 13.06 1.79
CA ALA A 904 -0.51 13.63 0.48
C ALA A 904 0.00 15.08 0.53
N PHE A 905 -0.43 15.93 1.48
CA PHE A 905 0.01 17.33 1.54
C PHE A 905 1.36 17.50 2.27
N THR A 906 1.51 16.92 3.46
CA THR A 906 2.76 16.98 4.23
C THR A 906 3.84 16.15 3.56
N GLY A 907 3.49 14.95 3.09
CA GLY A 907 4.40 14.02 2.44
C GLY A 907 4.92 14.50 1.09
N ILE A 908 4.11 15.22 0.29
CA ILE A 908 4.61 15.89 -0.92
C ILE A 908 5.58 17.02 -0.57
N LEU A 909 5.26 17.86 0.42
CA LEU A 909 6.13 18.97 0.85
C LEU A 909 7.48 18.45 1.40
N ILE A 910 7.45 17.38 2.20
CA ILE A 910 8.64 16.70 2.74
C ILE A 910 9.42 16.01 1.61
N GLY A 911 8.74 15.33 0.68
CA GLY A 911 9.35 14.72 -0.50
C GLY A 911 10.05 15.72 -1.40
N PHE A 912 9.47 16.91 -1.62
CA PHE A 912 10.13 18.00 -2.33
C PHE A 912 11.37 18.52 -1.59
N LYS A 913 11.33 18.61 -0.26
CA LYS A 913 12.50 19.02 0.57
C LYS A 913 13.62 17.98 0.58
N SER A 914 13.33 16.72 0.25
CA SER A 914 14.24 15.57 0.30
C SER A 914 14.32 14.82 -1.03
N TRP A 915 14.13 15.51 -2.15
CA TRP A 915 14.02 14.86 -3.46
C TRP A 915 15.26 14.05 -3.88
N ARG A 916 16.43 14.33 -3.30
CA ARG A 916 17.66 13.58 -3.57
C ARG A 916 17.70 12.20 -2.92
N THR A 917 16.91 11.98 -1.86
CA THR A 917 16.75 10.67 -1.21
C THR A 917 15.55 9.89 -1.71
N LEU A 918 14.64 10.52 -2.48
CA LEU A 918 13.53 9.84 -3.16
C LEU A 918 13.99 8.84 -4.22
N PHE A 919 15.14 9.07 -4.84
CA PHE A 919 15.62 8.28 -5.98
C PHE A 919 16.74 7.34 -5.54
N PRO A 920 16.50 6.01 -5.50
CA PRO A 920 17.47 5.01 -5.07
C PRO A 920 18.88 5.17 -5.65
N ARG A 921 18.97 5.30 -6.98
CA ARG A 921 20.24 5.48 -7.70
C ARG A 921 20.95 6.76 -7.27
N LEU A 922 20.24 7.89 -7.22
CA LEU A 922 20.83 9.18 -6.84
C LEU A 922 21.31 9.18 -5.39
N ALA A 923 20.57 8.55 -4.47
CA ALA A 923 20.95 8.42 -3.08
C ALA A 923 22.26 7.62 -2.94
N SER A 924 22.34 6.45 -3.57
CA SER A 924 23.55 5.62 -3.58
C SER A 924 24.75 6.35 -4.19
N GLU A 925 24.59 6.95 -5.37
CA GLU A 925 25.66 7.72 -6.01
C GLU A 925 26.11 8.88 -5.11
N THR A 926 25.18 9.57 -4.45
CA THR A 926 25.51 10.70 -3.57
C THR A 926 26.32 10.25 -2.36
N ILE A 927 25.89 9.19 -1.67
CA ILE A 927 26.59 8.66 -0.49
C ILE A 927 27.96 8.10 -0.87
N ALA A 928 28.05 7.29 -1.92
CA ALA A 928 29.31 6.73 -2.41
C ALA A 928 30.32 7.85 -2.68
N LEU A 929 29.89 8.92 -3.38
CA LEU A 929 30.77 10.04 -3.69
C LEU A 929 31.16 10.86 -2.46
N ILE A 930 30.29 11.03 -1.45
CA ILE A 930 30.67 11.69 -0.20
C ILE A 930 31.78 10.90 0.50
N LEU A 931 31.64 9.57 0.57
CA LEU A 931 32.62 8.71 1.23
C LEU A 931 33.96 8.70 0.49
N ILE A 932 33.95 8.52 -0.84
CA ILE A 932 35.18 8.56 -1.66
C ILE A 932 35.85 9.95 -1.57
N GLN A 933 35.08 11.04 -1.50
CA GLN A 933 35.60 12.40 -1.28
C GLN A 933 36.33 12.55 0.07
N GLN A 934 35.99 11.74 1.06
CA GLN A 934 36.64 11.71 2.36
C GLN A 934 37.79 10.69 2.43
N GLY A 935 38.22 10.11 1.31
CA GLY A 935 39.35 9.19 1.26
C GLY A 935 38.96 7.71 1.32
N ALA A 936 37.67 7.37 1.28
CA ALA A 936 37.24 5.97 1.27
C ALA A 936 37.67 5.25 -0.02
N SER A 937 38.03 3.98 0.11
CA SER A 937 38.12 3.07 -1.03
C SER A 937 36.76 2.37 -1.24
N ALA A 938 36.39 2.12 -2.49
CA ALA A 938 35.08 1.56 -2.82
C ALA A 938 35.18 0.45 -3.86
N TRP A 939 34.72 -0.74 -3.52
CA TRP A 939 34.64 -1.90 -4.41
C TRP A 939 33.24 -1.99 -5.01
N VAL A 940 33.12 -1.89 -6.33
CA VAL A 940 31.85 -1.97 -7.04
C VAL A 940 31.69 -3.37 -7.64
N LEU A 941 30.66 -4.07 -7.17
CA LEU A 941 30.24 -5.39 -7.64
C LEU A 941 28.98 -5.23 -8.50
N ARG A 942 29.10 -5.60 -9.77
CA ARG A 942 28.01 -5.52 -10.76
C ARG A 942 27.54 -6.90 -11.15
N THR A 943 26.23 -7.06 -11.22
CA THR A 943 25.57 -8.20 -11.85
C THR A 943 24.52 -7.69 -12.83
N ASN A 944 24.32 -8.37 -13.97
CA ASN A 944 23.25 -8.04 -14.89
C ASN A 944 22.55 -9.32 -15.33
N GLN A 945 21.50 -9.74 -14.62
CA GLN A 945 20.72 -10.95 -14.95
C GLN A 945 21.63 -12.19 -15.13
N VAL A 946 22.29 -12.59 -14.05
CA VAL A 946 23.34 -13.63 -14.03
C VAL A 946 22.76 -14.97 -13.59
N GLY A 947 23.16 -16.05 -14.27
CA GLY A 947 22.63 -17.40 -14.06
C GLY A 947 22.39 -18.10 -15.40
N GLY A 948 21.30 -18.85 -15.50
CA GLY A 948 20.80 -19.34 -16.78
C GLY A 948 20.21 -18.22 -17.66
N ASN A 949 19.97 -18.52 -18.92
CA ASN A 949 19.60 -17.56 -19.95
C ASN A 949 18.08 -17.54 -20.21
N ASP A 950 17.41 -16.44 -19.87
CA ASP A 950 16.04 -16.15 -20.30
C ASP A 950 16.07 -15.04 -21.35
N SER A 951 15.85 -15.38 -22.62
CA SER A 951 15.88 -14.45 -23.75
C SER A 951 14.72 -13.45 -23.80
N ASP A 952 13.65 -13.65 -23.00
CA ASP A 952 12.46 -12.81 -23.04
C ASP A 952 12.50 -11.64 -22.05
N ILE A 953 13.49 -11.59 -21.16
CA ILE A 953 13.75 -10.46 -20.26
C ILE A 953 15.00 -9.69 -20.66
N GLU A 954 15.05 -8.40 -20.32
CA GLU A 954 16.22 -7.54 -20.56
C GLU A 954 16.48 -6.65 -19.34
N PRO A 955 17.75 -6.30 -19.02
CA PRO A 955 18.04 -5.45 -17.88
C PRO A 955 17.70 -3.98 -18.17
N ILE A 956 17.01 -3.31 -17.24
CA ILE A 956 16.73 -1.87 -17.30
C ILE A 956 17.53 -1.16 -16.21
N ALA A 957 18.32 -0.14 -16.56
CA ALA A 957 19.00 0.69 -15.56
C ALA A 957 17.98 1.55 -14.79
N PRO A 958 18.17 1.77 -13.48
CA PRO A 958 17.37 2.75 -12.74
C PRO A 958 17.60 4.15 -13.30
N THR A 959 16.53 4.94 -13.40
CA THR A 959 16.52 6.21 -14.11
C THR A 959 17.57 7.17 -13.52
N PRO A 960 18.52 7.68 -14.32
CA PRO A 960 19.46 8.69 -13.86
C PRO A 960 18.72 10.03 -13.72
N ILE A 961 18.63 10.54 -12.49
CA ILE A 961 18.04 11.84 -12.20
C ILE A 961 19.11 12.65 -11.49
N GLY A 962 19.64 13.71 -12.14
CA GLY A 962 20.67 14.58 -11.55
C GLY A 962 21.90 14.79 -12.44
#